data_AF-A0A3B5AJT8-F1
#
_entry.id   AF-A0A3B5AJT8-F1
#
_cell.length_a   1.000
_cell.length_b   1.000
_cell.length_c   1.000
_cell.angle_alpha   90.00
_cell.angle_beta   90.00
_cell.angle_gamma   90.00
#
_symmetry.space_group_name_H-M   'P 1'
#
loop_
_entity.id
_entity.type
_entity.pdbx_description
1 polymer ?
#
loop_
_entity_poly.entity_id
_entity_poly.type
_entity_poly.pdbx_seq_one_letter_code
_entity_poly.pdbx_strand_id
1 'polypeptide(L)'
;HVGCSEIKGTGPQNPGVLQLGTRLTAEQMDEQRIQNVAYQYLCRLEEAKRWMEACLGEELPAPTELEEALRNGVILAKVGHRFAPNAVPQKKIYDPEQLRYQAVGLQFRHTDNINHWRSAMMTLGLPAIFYPETTDVYDKKNMPRAVYCIHALSLYLYRLGLAPQIHDLYGKVKFTEEEINNMKLELDKYGIQMPAFGKIGGILANELSVDEAAVHAAVVAINKAVDQGDVGVVAAALRNPAALLTNLQEVLMCIYQEMLRQAKRTKAERAAGRQGASEDKDMYEEYLTQKEIQENINTVNIRSAVEQVDEALDAADELSLLSALQLPCLALRGLHTDNGPWYLDQLSADRQQKDQGSVDPLEAFELQDGVTIANQDAQRARNMHAAVQSVNASLRGNDPRHTVSCLMTSELQLPEVFPSAAKLYHRELQLLQRQTGELQQEELFVAVEMLSAVALINQALEMGHLQKFSSSLITPSAGLSDVDHDLLDRYFECLVGVKQQVGRDLLNWNQLQEGINTVNISAQDEHQQLLAVGVINQAVMRGDVQQLLSALLLHTCGVDEVTPANACRYLTLLTRARQHKAQENKKKQTLRVLSLPEVELQGVLPDCATEYQRELNVSVVSGDNRSPWVRVRLQDGSWYYFNLNRLEGSWDRPNGFIHNSVFIDHQEIQEVVRSISASYSRSVLWQSSEALIIRLQALSRGFLIRRQQEARQRYLVSQTPAVVVIQAQWRRYVQQRAYRRRLQFLYMNWRAVVKIQSMVRMWLVKRKYRARLSFFRLHSATPPLSVVKKFVHLLDLGDGDIREEAELLRLREEVVRSIRFNRQLEADLDLMDLKIGLLVRNRATLQEVVSHCKKLTKKNKEQLSDMMDVERSKGLKALNRDRRERLEAYQHLFYLLQTQPLYLAQVIFLMPQSRSNSFMEMLVFSLFNYGSGRREAYLLLQLFTEALRYEIRLKVEQPQDVVTGNPTVIKMLVNFYRHARGQNALREALGPALQDVLLDRTLSIRTDPVDVYKTWINQTETQTGTKSSLPYEVSPEDALSHPEVQRRIDIAIINLKNLTDRVLKAITSNLHKLPYGLRYTAKVLRDTLKAKFPDASEDDLYKVNTPG
;
A
#
# COMPACT_ATOMS: atom_id res chain seq x y z
N HIS A 1 -32.99 20.13 3.65
CA HIS A 1 -32.41 20.38 5.00
C HIS A 1 -30.91 20.06 5.06
N VAL A 2 -30.09 21.12 5.18
CA VAL A 2 -28.65 21.11 5.54
C VAL A 2 -27.79 20.39 4.49
N GLY A 3 -27.13 21.10 3.57
CA GLY A 3 -26.16 22.13 3.90
C GLY A 3 -24.77 21.53 3.67
N CYS A 4 -24.44 21.27 2.40
CA CYS A 4 -23.07 21.06 1.94
C CYS A 4 -22.52 22.40 1.47
N SER A 5 -21.54 22.90 2.21
CA SER A 5 -20.52 23.82 1.73
C SER A 5 -19.56 23.04 0.84
N GLU A 6 -19.64 23.25 -0.47
CA GLU A 6 -18.57 22.91 -1.40
C GLU A 6 -17.69 24.12 -1.69
N ILE A 7 -16.41 23.83 -1.54
CA ILE A 7 -15.25 24.62 -1.91
C ILE A 7 -15.24 24.77 -3.43
N LYS A 8 -15.32 26.03 -3.91
CA LYS A 8 -14.84 26.42 -5.24
C LYS A 8 -13.75 27.45 -5.09
N GLY A 9 -12.54 27.02 -5.46
CA GLY A 9 -11.45 27.91 -5.78
C GLY A 9 -11.80 28.81 -6.95
N THR A 10 -11.41 30.06 -6.84
CA THR A 10 -11.14 30.94 -7.97
C THR A 10 -9.71 31.41 -7.84
N GLY A 11 -8.92 31.10 -8.86
CA GLY A 11 -7.65 31.76 -9.12
C GLY A 11 -7.85 33.26 -9.40
N PRO A 12 -6.74 34.01 -9.55
CA PRO A 12 -6.78 35.45 -9.62
C PRO A 12 -7.34 35.89 -10.98
N GLN A 13 -8.55 36.45 -10.96
CA GLN A 13 -8.94 37.48 -11.90
C GLN A 13 -9.13 38.75 -11.07
N ASN A 14 -8.32 39.77 -11.38
CA ASN A 14 -8.63 41.15 -11.07
C ASN A 14 -9.94 41.53 -11.78
N PRO A 15 -10.98 42.03 -11.09
CA PRO A 15 -11.88 43.01 -11.64
C PRO A 15 -11.52 44.35 -10.98
N GLY A 16 -10.32 44.83 -11.26
CA GLY A 16 -10.03 46.25 -11.22
C GLY A 16 -10.50 46.86 -12.54
N VAL A 17 -11.81 46.90 -12.77
CA VAL A 17 -12.35 47.99 -13.57
C VAL A 17 -12.08 49.22 -12.73
N LEU A 18 -11.00 49.93 -13.08
CA LEU A 18 -10.80 51.32 -12.67
C LEU A 18 -11.98 52.12 -13.20
N GLN A 19 -13.07 52.14 -12.42
CA GLN A 19 -13.87 53.34 -12.30
C GLN A 19 -12.91 54.48 -11.96
N LEU A 20 -13.00 55.55 -12.73
CA LEU A 20 -12.24 56.77 -12.54
C LEU A 20 -12.18 57.16 -11.07
N GLY A 21 -10.99 57.59 -10.65
CA GLY A 21 -10.63 57.81 -9.27
C GLY A 21 -11.57 58.73 -8.53
N THR A 22 -12.15 58.22 -7.46
CA THR A 22 -12.52 59.01 -6.30
C THR A 22 -11.36 58.92 -5.30
N ARG A 23 -10.77 60.08 -4.98
CA ARG A 23 -9.72 60.20 -3.97
C ARG A 23 -10.21 59.58 -2.65
N LEU A 24 -9.56 58.52 -2.19
CA LEU A 24 -9.79 57.94 -0.85
C LEU A 24 -9.42 58.99 0.20
N THR A 25 -10.34 59.21 1.15
CA THR A 25 -10.10 60.16 2.26
C THR A 25 -9.08 59.59 3.24
N ALA A 26 -8.40 60.46 4.01
CA ALA A 26 -7.41 60.03 5.00
C ALA A 26 -7.99 59.06 6.06
N GLU A 27 -9.28 59.18 6.37
CA GLU A 27 -10.01 58.26 7.26
C GLU A 27 -10.21 56.89 6.61
N GLN A 28 -10.54 56.83 5.31
CA GLN A 28 -10.63 55.55 4.58
C GLN A 28 -9.26 54.89 4.39
N MET A 29 -8.19 55.68 4.23
CA MET A 29 -6.81 55.16 4.20
C MET A 29 -6.39 54.60 5.56
N ASP A 30 -6.78 55.23 6.66
CA ASP A 30 -6.49 54.74 8.03
C ASP A 30 -7.35 53.51 8.37
N GLU A 31 -8.61 53.47 7.92
CA GLU A 31 -9.47 52.28 8.03
C GLU A 31 -8.91 51.10 7.23
N GLN A 32 -8.44 51.34 6.00
CA GLN A 32 -7.74 50.34 5.19
C GLN A 32 -6.42 49.90 5.84
N ARG A 33 -5.68 50.83 6.46
CA ARG A 33 -4.45 50.51 7.20
C ARG A 33 -4.73 49.61 8.40
N ILE A 34 -5.76 49.89 9.19
CA ILE A 34 -6.12 49.08 10.37
C ILE A 34 -6.68 47.71 9.93
N GLN A 35 -7.48 47.67 8.86
CA GLN A 35 -7.92 46.40 8.27
C GLN A 35 -6.74 45.55 7.78
N ASN A 36 -5.73 46.18 7.17
CA ASN A 36 -4.50 45.50 6.78
C ASN A 36 -3.72 44.96 7.99
N VAL A 37 -3.69 45.65 9.12
CA VAL A 37 -3.03 45.17 10.35
C VAL A 37 -3.78 43.96 10.95
N ALA A 38 -5.11 44.00 10.99
CA ALA A 38 -5.92 42.87 11.47
C ALA A 38 -5.77 41.64 10.55
N TYR A 39 -5.75 41.86 9.23
CA TYR A 39 -5.48 40.81 8.25
C TYR A 39 -4.06 40.23 8.40
N GLN A 40 -3.04 41.08 8.58
CA GLN A 40 -1.66 40.64 8.84
C GLN A 40 -1.58 39.75 10.08
N TYR A 41 -2.23 40.13 11.17
CA TYR A 41 -2.20 39.35 12.40
C TYR A 41 -2.93 38.01 12.28
N LEU A 42 -4.07 37.96 11.57
CA LEU A 42 -4.77 36.71 11.24
C LEU A 42 -3.89 35.76 10.41
N CYS A 43 -3.13 36.28 9.45
CA CYS A 43 -2.12 35.50 8.74
C CYS A 43 -1.08 34.92 9.73
N ARG A 44 -0.53 35.73 10.63
CA ARG A 44 0.47 35.25 11.63
C ARG A 44 -0.08 34.18 12.58
N LEU A 45 -1.37 34.25 12.93
CA LEU A 45 -2.05 33.21 13.71
C LEU A 45 -2.19 31.90 12.94
N GLU A 46 -2.60 31.96 11.68
CA GLU A 46 -2.70 30.77 10.80
C GLU A 46 -1.31 30.13 10.55
N GLU A 47 -0.26 30.94 10.41
CA GLU A 47 1.13 30.46 10.29
C GLU A 47 1.59 29.72 11.55
N ALA A 48 1.35 30.32 12.72
CA ALA A 48 1.69 29.72 14.00
C ALA A 48 0.91 28.42 14.23
N LYS A 49 -0.38 28.39 13.86
CA LYS A 49 -1.22 27.20 13.91
C LYS A 49 -0.61 26.06 13.11
N ARG A 50 -0.40 26.23 11.80
CA ARG A 50 0.10 25.17 10.91
C ARG A 50 1.47 24.65 11.35
N TRP A 51 2.32 25.55 11.86
CA TRP A 51 3.62 25.15 12.39
C TRP A 51 3.49 24.28 13.64
N MET A 52 2.63 24.64 14.59
CA MET A 52 2.38 23.82 15.79
C MET A 52 1.72 22.48 15.43
N GLU A 53 0.78 22.44 14.48
CA GLU A 53 0.18 21.19 13.96
C GLU A 53 1.25 20.27 13.34
N ALA A 54 2.16 20.84 12.55
CA ALA A 54 3.27 20.08 11.95
C ALA A 54 4.26 19.54 13.00
N CYS A 55 4.46 20.25 14.12
CA CYS A 55 5.36 19.82 15.19
C CYS A 55 4.74 18.75 16.10
N LEU A 56 3.42 18.81 16.32
CA LEU A 56 2.69 17.96 17.27
C LEU A 56 1.99 16.75 16.60
N GLY A 57 1.62 16.85 15.32
CA GLY A 57 0.81 15.84 14.64
C GLY A 57 -0.67 15.81 15.07
N GLU A 58 -1.16 16.88 15.71
CA GLU A 58 -2.55 17.03 16.19
C GLU A 58 -3.21 18.22 15.45
N GLU A 59 -4.51 18.13 15.15
CA GLU A 59 -5.28 19.25 14.58
C GLU A 59 -5.60 20.31 15.65
N LEU A 60 -5.38 21.59 15.32
CA LEU A 60 -5.61 22.73 16.19
C LEU A 60 -6.85 23.55 15.76
N PRO A 61 -7.48 24.32 16.67
CA PRO A 61 -8.67 25.11 16.37
C PRO A 61 -8.42 26.21 15.31
N ALA A 62 -9.48 26.85 14.83
CA ALA A 62 -9.41 27.90 13.81
C ALA A 62 -8.56 29.11 14.29
N PRO A 63 -7.93 29.90 13.39
CA PRO A 63 -7.09 31.04 13.76
C PRO A 63 -7.76 32.06 14.69
N THR A 64 -9.07 32.24 14.55
CA THR A 64 -9.89 33.13 15.37
C THR A 64 -10.10 32.62 16.80
N GLU A 65 -10.01 31.31 17.01
CA GLU A 65 -10.17 30.63 18.30
C GLU A 65 -8.82 30.20 18.90
N LEU A 66 -7.74 30.26 18.11
CA LEU A 66 -6.40 29.83 18.50
C LEU A 66 -5.90 30.57 19.74
N GLU A 67 -6.12 31.88 19.82
CA GLU A 67 -5.76 32.66 21.00
C GLU A 67 -6.40 32.11 22.27
N GLU A 68 -7.68 31.74 22.21
CA GLU A 68 -8.41 31.22 23.37
C GLU A 68 -7.94 29.81 23.74
N ALA A 69 -7.56 29.01 22.76
CA ALA A 69 -7.03 27.66 22.96
C ALA A 69 -5.62 27.66 23.61
N LEU A 70 -4.80 28.69 23.36
CA LEU A 70 -3.47 28.81 23.96
C LEU A 70 -3.49 29.24 25.44
N ARG A 71 -4.61 29.80 25.93
CA ARG A 71 -4.72 30.35 27.30
C ARG A 71 -4.52 29.33 28.41
N ASN A 72 -4.89 28.07 28.17
CA ASN A 72 -4.73 26.99 29.14
C ASN A 72 -3.31 26.39 29.19
N GLY A 73 -2.41 26.87 28.31
CA GLY A 73 -1.02 26.47 28.22
C GLY A 73 -0.77 25.02 27.79
N VAL A 74 -1.79 24.19 27.56
CA VAL A 74 -1.61 22.76 27.28
C VAL A 74 -0.87 22.56 25.96
N ILE A 75 -1.31 23.24 24.90
CA ILE A 75 -0.66 23.20 23.57
C ILE A 75 0.78 23.69 23.68
N LEU A 76 1.00 24.79 24.40
CA LEU A 76 2.33 25.37 24.62
C LEU A 76 3.26 24.41 25.38
N ALA A 77 2.76 23.75 26.43
CA ALA A 77 3.51 22.75 27.18
C ALA A 77 3.81 21.50 26.34
N LYS A 78 2.90 21.06 25.47
CA LYS A 78 3.15 19.96 24.50
C LYS A 78 4.26 20.33 23.52
N VAL A 79 4.25 21.56 22.98
CA VAL A 79 5.35 22.07 22.13
C VAL A 79 6.66 22.10 22.93
N GLY A 80 6.63 22.57 24.17
CA GLY A 80 7.79 22.55 25.07
C GLY A 80 8.32 21.13 25.33
N HIS A 81 7.45 20.14 25.55
CA HIS A 81 7.81 18.74 25.74
C HIS A 81 8.47 18.14 24.49
N ARG A 82 7.96 18.47 23.30
CA ARG A 82 8.47 17.94 22.02
C ARG A 82 9.94 18.28 21.78
N PHE A 83 10.37 19.48 22.18
CA PHE A 83 11.72 19.99 21.94
C PHE A 83 12.61 19.98 23.18
N ALA A 84 12.05 20.02 24.39
CA ALA A 84 12.77 19.93 25.66
C ALA A 84 12.06 18.97 26.64
N PRO A 85 12.06 17.65 26.37
CA PRO A 85 11.34 16.67 27.18
C PRO A 85 11.85 16.58 28.63
N ASN A 86 13.12 16.92 28.85
CA ASN A 86 13.74 16.98 30.18
C ASN A 86 13.22 18.16 31.02
N ALA A 87 12.93 19.31 30.38
CA ALA A 87 12.40 20.50 31.04
C ALA A 87 10.89 20.41 31.28
N VAL A 88 10.16 19.76 30.36
CA VAL A 88 8.71 19.56 30.45
C VAL A 88 8.37 18.07 30.29
N PRO A 89 8.41 17.27 31.37
CA PRO A 89 7.95 15.90 31.31
C PRO A 89 6.44 15.83 31.05
N GLN A 90 6.00 14.93 30.17
CA GLN A 90 4.57 14.78 29.80
C GLN A 90 3.66 14.56 31.02
N LYS A 91 4.15 13.85 32.05
CA LYS A 91 3.43 13.60 33.31
C LYS A 91 3.16 14.86 34.15
N LYS A 92 3.89 15.95 33.92
CA LYS A 92 3.73 17.23 34.64
C LYS A 92 2.76 18.19 33.93
N ILE A 93 2.35 17.89 32.70
CA ILE A 93 1.37 18.71 31.98
C ILE A 93 0.00 18.52 32.63
N TYR A 94 -0.58 19.61 33.11
CA TYR A 94 -1.90 19.62 33.72
C TYR A 94 -2.99 19.60 32.65
N ASP A 95 -3.96 18.69 32.79
CA ASP A 95 -5.10 18.50 31.87
C ASP A 95 -4.67 18.27 30.40
N PRO A 96 -3.85 17.24 30.11
CA PRO A 96 -3.27 17.03 28.78
C PRO A 96 -4.31 16.75 27.69
N GLU A 97 -5.46 16.15 28.04
CA GLU A 97 -6.60 15.90 27.15
C GLU A 97 -7.62 17.06 27.14
N GLN A 98 -7.37 18.14 27.90
CA GLN A 98 -8.25 19.33 28.00
C GLN A 98 -9.69 19.04 28.48
N LEU A 99 -9.94 17.89 29.13
CA LEU A 99 -11.26 17.48 29.59
C LEU A 99 -11.80 18.42 30.68
N ARG A 100 -10.91 18.91 31.57
CA ARG A 100 -11.30 19.85 32.63
C ARG A 100 -11.51 21.25 32.09
N TYR A 101 -10.68 21.68 31.14
CA TYR A 101 -10.86 22.94 30.44
C TYR A 101 -12.22 23.01 29.72
N GLN A 102 -12.62 21.92 29.05
CA GLN A 102 -13.93 21.84 28.39
C GLN A 102 -15.11 21.82 29.39
N ALA A 103 -14.93 21.21 30.57
CA ALA A 103 -16.00 21.07 31.56
C ALA A 103 -16.17 22.30 32.48
N VAL A 104 -15.08 22.90 32.92
CA VAL A 104 -15.05 23.93 33.99
C VAL A 104 -14.45 25.26 33.51
N GLY A 105 -13.81 25.28 32.34
CA GLY A 105 -13.10 26.45 31.82
C GLY A 105 -11.71 26.62 32.43
N LEU A 106 -11.15 27.82 32.32
CA LEU A 106 -9.77 28.13 32.71
C LEU A 106 -9.60 28.13 34.24
N GLN A 107 -8.81 27.18 34.75
CA GLN A 107 -8.37 27.07 36.15
C GLN A 107 -6.95 27.61 36.37
N PHE A 108 -6.67 28.15 37.55
CA PHE A 108 -5.36 28.73 37.89
C PHE A 108 -4.19 27.76 37.66
N ARG A 109 -4.40 26.46 37.88
CA ARG A 109 -3.37 25.43 37.67
C ARG A 109 -2.90 25.30 36.21
N HIS A 110 -3.65 25.81 35.22
CA HIS A 110 -3.17 25.91 33.84
C HIS A 110 -2.00 26.88 33.67
N THR A 111 -1.76 27.79 34.62
CA THR A 111 -0.56 28.64 34.62
C THR A 111 0.74 27.83 34.72
N ASP A 112 0.70 26.66 35.35
CA ASP A 112 1.85 25.73 35.42
C ASP A 112 2.29 25.29 34.02
N ASN A 113 1.34 25.01 33.13
CA ASN A 113 1.64 24.62 31.74
C ASN A 113 2.37 25.74 30.97
N ILE A 114 1.97 26.99 31.17
CA ILE A 114 2.61 28.17 30.55
C ILE A 114 4.02 28.36 31.12
N ASN A 115 4.19 28.17 32.43
CA ASN A 115 5.49 28.26 33.09
C ASN A 115 6.44 27.13 32.63
N HIS A 116 5.91 25.92 32.42
CA HIS A 116 6.66 24.80 31.84
C HIS A 116 7.15 25.12 30.42
N TRP A 117 6.29 25.68 29.57
CA TRP A 117 6.69 26.12 28.23
C TRP A 117 7.77 27.20 28.26
N ARG A 118 7.67 28.18 29.17
CA ARG A 118 8.70 29.21 29.36
C ARG A 118 10.03 28.63 29.85
N SER A 119 9.99 27.62 30.73
CA SER A 119 11.18 26.86 31.15
C SER A 119 11.82 26.09 29.98
N ALA A 120 10.99 25.51 29.10
CA ALA A 120 11.47 24.86 27.88
C ALA A 120 12.24 25.84 26.98
N MET A 121 11.73 27.05 26.77
CA MET A 121 12.42 28.07 25.96
C MET A 121 13.75 28.52 26.56
N MET A 122 13.81 28.67 27.89
CA MET A 122 15.06 28.97 28.60
C MET A 122 16.08 27.85 28.43
N THR A 123 15.63 26.60 28.50
CA THR A 123 16.49 25.42 28.29
C THR A 123 16.98 25.33 26.84
N LEU A 124 16.14 25.72 25.88
CA LEU A 124 16.47 25.73 24.45
C LEU A 124 17.40 26.88 24.05
N GLY A 125 17.56 27.91 24.91
CA GLY A 125 18.47 29.04 24.67
C GLY A 125 17.87 30.20 23.86
N LEU A 126 16.53 30.27 23.72
CA LEU A 126 15.89 31.42 23.06
C LEU A 126 16.08 32.70 23.91
N PRO A 127 16.45 33.88 23.36
CA PRO A 127 16.66 35.09 24.15
C PRO A 127 15.42 35.55 24.94
N ALA A 128 15.62 36.05 26.17
CA ALA A 128 14.55 36.45 27.08
C ALA A 128 13.68 37.61 26.53
N ILE A 129 14.20 38.38 25.57
CA ILE A 129 13.48 39.43 24.84
C ILE A 129 12.28 38.92 24.04
N PHE A 130 12.14 37.61 23.82
CA PHE A 130 10.99 37.03 23.13
C PHE A 130 9.93 36.49 24.09
N TYR A 131 10.26 36.24 25.36
CA TYR A 131 9.36 35.54 26.28
C TYR A 131 8.12 36.37 26.60
N PRO A 132 6.92 35.76 26.57
CA PRO A 132 5.73 36.36 27.15
C PRO A 132 5.72 36.17 28.68
N GLU A 133 5.01 37.05 29.37
CA GLU A 133 4.63 36.82 30.77
C GLU A 133 3.48 35.83 30.86
N THR A 134 3.36 35.13 31.99
CA THR A 134 2.26 34.17 32.22
C THR A 134 0.90 34.86 32.12
N THR A 135 0.81 36.13 32.51
CA THR A 135 -0.39 36.97 32.38
C THR A 135 -0.70 37.39 30.95
N ASP A 136 0.29 37.44 30.05
CA ASP A 136 0.05 37.77 28.64
C ASP A 136 -0.81 36.71 27.97
N VAL A 137 -0.55 35.44 28.31
CA VAL A 137 -1.23 34.24 27.79
C VAL A 137 -2.48 33.92 28.61
N TYR A 138 -2.36 33.75 29.93
CA TYR A 138 -3.46 33.28 30.79
C TYR A 138 -4.63 34.28 30.84
N ASP A 139 -4.34 35.58 31.04
CA ASP A 139 -5.37 36.64 31.10
C ASP A 139 -5.71 37.22 29.71
N LYS A 140 -5.07 36.72 28.64
CA LYS A 140 -5.18 37.27 27.28
C LYS A 140 -4.90 38.79 27.23
N LYS A 141 -3.93 39.26 28.03
CA LYS A 141 -3.54 40.69 28.07
C LYS A 141 -2.70 41.10 26.86
N ASN A 142 -1.85 40.21 26.37
CA ASN A 142 -0.96 40.47 25.25
C ASN A 142 -0.66 39.18 24.47
N MET A 143 -1.72 38.57 23.93
CA MET A 143 -1.59 37.36 23.11
C MET A 143 -0.67 37.56 21.88
N PRO A 144 -0.63 38.73 21.20
CA PRO A 144 0.33 38.97 20.11
C PRO A 144 1.79 38.77 20.52
N ARG A 145 2.15 38.99 21.78
CA ARG A 145 3.50 38.71 22.31
C ARG A 145 3.79 37.21 22.38
N ALA A 146 2.81 36.41 22.75
CA ALA A 146 2.94 34.95 22.77
C ALA A 146 3.06 34.38 21.34
N VAL A 147 2.26 34.89 20.40
CA VAL A 147 2.37 34.55 18.98
C VAL A 147 3.73 34.97 18.41
N TYR A 148 4.20 36.17 18.73
CA TYR A 148 5.55 36.63 18.37
C TYR A 148 6.65 35.73 18.91
N CYS A 149 6.50 35.25 20.15
CA CYS A 149 7.42 34.27 20.74
C CYS A 149 7.41 32.93 19.99
N ILE A 150 6.23 32.44 19.57
CA ILE A 150 6.11 31.22 18.76
C ILE A 150 6.84 31.37 17.42
N HIS A 151 6.71 32.54 16.77
CA HIS A 151 7.41 32.85 15.52
C HIS A 151 8.94 32.97 15.71
N ALA A 152 9.40 33.51 16.83
CA ALA A 152 10.82 33.54 17.17
C ALA A 152 11.36 32.14 17.48
N LEU A 153 10.60 31.35 18.24
CA LEU A 153 10.94 29.97 18.57
C LEU A 153 10.98 29.08 17.32
N SER A 154 10.03 29.24 16.38
CA SER A 154 10.00 28.46 15.14
C SER A 154 11.20 28.76 14.25
N LEU A 155 11.58 30.03 14.11
CA LEU A 155 12.76 30.43 13.35
C LEU A 155 14.05 29.92 14.02
N TYR A 156 14.13 30.01 15.35
CA TYR A 156 15.27 29.54 16.12
C TYR A 156 15.44 28.01 16.04
N LEU A 157 14.37 27.24 16.24
CA LEU A 157 14.40 25.78 16.12
C LEU A 157 14.66 25.31 14.68
N TYR A 158 14.19 26.06 13.68
CA TYR A 158 14.52 25.80 12.28
C TYR A 158 16.01 26.02 11.98
N ARG A 159 16.62 27.09 12.51
CA ARG A 159 18.07 27.34 12.40
C ARG A 159 18.89 26.23 13.07
N LEU A 160 18.40 25.66 14.16
CA LEU A 160 19.01 24.50 14.83
C LEU A 160 18.71 23.15 14.13
N GLY A 161 17.89 23.13 13.07
CA GLY A 161 17.50 21.91 12.37
C GLY A 161 16.55 20.99 13.15
N LEU A 162 15.95 21.47 14.24
CA LEU A 162 15.08 20.68 15.12
C LEU A 162 13.60 20.71 14.72
N ALA A 163 13.15 21.72 13.97
CA ALA A 163 11.76 21.92 13.59
C ALA A 163 11.61 22.38 12.11
N PRO A 164 10.45 22.14 11.46
CA PRO A 164 10.17 22.65 10.12
C PRO A 164 10.06 24.18 10.09
N GLN A 165 10.29 24.77 8.92
CA GLN A 165 10.17 26.22 8.73
C GLN A 165 8.71 26.68 8.82
N ILE A 166 8.46 27.81 9.51
CA ILE A 166 7.17 28.50 9.45
C ILE A 166 7.02 29.17 8.08
N HIS A 167 5.91 28.91 7.39
CA HIS A 167 5.68 29.42 6.02
C HIS A 167 5.03 30.81 6.08
N ASP A 168 5.45 31.75 5.22
CA ASP A 168 4.75 33.04 5.08
C ASP A 168 3.49 32.86 4.23
N LEU A 169 2.34 33.09 4.87
CA LEU A 169 1.00 32.95 4.31
C LEU A 169 0.33 34.30 4.05
N TYR A 170 1.05 35.41 4.27
CA TYR A 170 0.57 36.74 3.94
C TYR A 170 0.18 36.85 2.46
N GLY A 171 -1.06 37.27 2.17
CA GLY A 171 -1.60 37.38 0.82
C GLY A 171 -1.99 36.06 0.14
N LYS A 172 -1.71 34.89 0.75
CA LYS A 172 -2.07 33.56 0.23
C LYS A 172 -3.35 33.01 0.85
N VAL A 173 -3.65 33.38 2.09
CA VAL A 173 -4.85 32.97 2.84
C VAL A 173 -5.89 34.09 2.84
N LYS A 174 -7.15 33.73 2.63
CA LYS A 174 -8.29 34.68 2.66
C LYS A 174 -9.09 34.46 3.93
N PHE A 175 -9.41 35.54 4.63
CA PHE A 175 -10.31 35.58 5.78
C PHE A 175 -11.58 36.31 5.40
N THR A 176 -12.68 36.00 6.06
CA THR A 176 -13.94 36.71 5.88
C THR A 176 -13.86 38.13 6.44
N GLU A 177 -14.67 39.05 5.91
CA GLU A 177 -14.72 40.42 6.42
C GLU A 177 -15.16 40.47 7.90
N GLU A 178 -15.99 39.52 8.35
CA GLU A 178 -16.39 39.38 9.75
C GLU A 178 -15.21 39.01 10.65
N GLU A 179 -14.35 38.08 10.23
CA GLU A 179 -13.15 37.68 10.99
C GLU A 179 -12.12 38.81 11.08
N ILE A 180 -11.90 39.54 9.99
CA ILE A 180 -11.00 40.70 9.96
C ILE A 180 -11.55 41.82 10.85
N ASN A 181 -12.85 42.08 10.82
CA ASN A 181 -13.48 43.08 11.67
C ASN A 181 -13.50 42.68 13.15
N ASN A 182 -13.73 41.40 13.47
CA ASN A 182 -13.65 40.90 14.85
C ASN A 182 -12.22 41.01 15.40
N MET A 183 -11.22 40.64 14.61
CA MET A 183 -9.82 40.77 15.00
C MET A 183 -9.40 42.25 15.15
N LYS A 184 -9.88 43.13 14.27
CA LYS A 184 -9.71 44.58 14.39
C LYS A 184 -10.25 45.11 15.73
N LEU A 185 -11.47 44.70 16.10
CA LEU A 185 -12.09 45.11 17.36
C LEU A 185 -11.32 44.59 18.59
N GLU A 186 -10.79 43.37 18.54
CA GLU A 186 -9.97 42.81 19.61
C GLU A 186 -8.62 43.53 19.73
N LEU A 187 -7.92 43.82 18.61
CA LEU A 187 -6.67 44.58 18.61
C LEU A 187 -6.86 46.01 19.13
N ASP A 188 -7.95 46.68 18.74
CA ASP A 188 -8.29 48.04 19.19
C ASP A 188 -8.64 48.11 20.69
N LYS A 189 -9.22 47.04 21.25
CA LYS A 189 -9.66 46.98 22.66
C LYS A 189 -8.50 47.01 23.64
N TYR A 190 -7.37 46.41 23.28
CA TYR A 190 -6.18 46.33 24.13
C TYR A 190 -5.11 47.36 23.77
N GLY A 191 -5.25 48.07 22.64
CA GLY A 191 -4.29 49.11 22.22
C GLY A 191 -2.87 48.57 22.04
N ILE A 192 -2.74 47.28 21.70
CA ILE A 192 -1.48 46.57 21.66
C ILE A 192 -0.72 47.01 20.41
N GLN A 193 0.51 47.50 20.59
CA GLN A 193 1.40 47.70 19.45
C GLN A 193 1.82 46.35 18.90
N MET A 194 1.52 46.12 17.63
CA MET A 194 1.90 44.91 16.92
C MET A 194 3.43 44.74 16.92
N PRO A 195 3.96 43.61 17.42
CA PRO A 195 5.37 43.31 17.33
C PRO A 195 5.86 43.29 15.89
N ALA A 196 7.09 43.70 15.63
CA ALA A 196 7.67 43.71 14.29
C ALA A 196 8.08 42.29 13.84
N PHE A 197 7.12 41.48 13.37
CA PHE A 197 7.37 40.10 12.93
C PHE A 197 8.45 39.98 11.85
N GLY A 198 8.55 40.96 10.94
CA GLY A 198 9.60 40.98 9.90
C GLY A 198 11.02 41.26 10.41
N LYS A 199 11.20 41.73 11.65
CA LYS A 199 12.51 42.01 12.25
C LYS A 199 13.02 40.90 13.17
N ILE A 200 12.24 39.83 13.38
CA ILE A 200 12.60 38.72 14.29
C ILE A 200 13.96 38.11 13.90
N GLY A 201 14.17 37.85 12.60
CA GLY A 201 15.42 37.28 12.09
C GLY A 201 16.64 38.18 12.31
N GLY A 202 16.48 39.50 12.24
CA GLY A 202 17.54 40.47 12.49
C GLY A 202 17.83 40.70 13.97
N ILE A 203 16.81 40.61 14.83
CA ILE A 203 16.96 40.71 16.30
C ILE A 203 17.62 39.45 16.86
N LEU A 204 17.23 38.26 16.37
CA LEU A 204 17.94 37.02 16.67
C LEU A 204 19.39 37.08 16.19
N ALA A 205 19.63 37.56 14.97
CA ALA A 205 21.00 37.73 14.48
C ALA A 205 21.84 38.71 15.32
N ASN A 206 21.26 39.82 15.79
CA ASN A 206 21.95 40.85 16.57
C ASN A 206 22.20 40.47 18.04
N GLU A 207 21.27 39.78 18.72
CA GLU A 207 21.47 39.36 20.13
C GLU A 207 22.24 38.04 20.28
N LEU A 208 22.33 37.22 19.21
CA LEU A 208 23.27 36.09 19.10
C LEU A 208 24.61 36.47 18.42
N SER A 209 24.81 37.75 18.07
CA SER A 209 25.76 38.22 17.03
C SER A 209 27.26 38.09 17.32
N VAL A 210 27.70 37.75 18.52
CA VAL A 210 29.15 37.63 18.73
C VAL A 210 29.71 36.41 17.99
N ASP A 211 28.90 35.36 17.78
CA ASP A 211 29.31 34.16 17.04
C ASP A 211 28.72 34.09 15.61
N GLU A 212 27.48 34.55 15.35
CA GLU A 212 26.89 34.48 13.99
C GLU A 212 27.60 35.40 12.97
N ALA A 213 28.13 36.55 13.40
CA ALA A 213 28.88 37.45 12.52
C ALA A 213 30.23 36.84 12.11
N ALA A 214 30.89 36.11 13.04
CA ALA A 214 32.13 35.40 12.76
C ALA A 214 31.90 34.24 11.77
N VAL A 215 30.79 33.51 11.93
CA VAL A 215 30.36 32.46 10.98
C VAL A 215 30.07 33.05 9.60
N HIS A 216 29.32 34.15 9.53
CA HIS A 216 29.01 34.80 8.27
C HIS A 216 30.27 35.33 7.56
N ALA A 217 31.21 35.93 8.30
CA ALA A 217 32.49 36.39 7.77
C ALA A 217 33.35 35.21 7.26
N ALA A 218 33.37 34.08 7.98
CA ALA A 218 34.08 32.88 7.57
C ALA A 218 33.50 32.27 6.28
N VAL A 219 32.18 32.20 6.15
CA VAL A 219 31.48 31.70 4.94
C VAL A 219 31.74 32.60 3.73
N VAL A 220 31.73 33.91 3.93
CA VAL A 220 32.08 34.88 2.88
C VAL A 220 33.54 34.72 2.46
N ALA A 221 34.46 34.51 3.41
CA ALA A 221 35.87 34.27 3.13
C ALA A 221 36.08 32.98 2.32
N ILE A 222 35.37 31.89 2.65
CA ILE A 222 35.41 30.64 1.88
C ILE A 222 34.92 30.86 0.44
N ASN A 223 33.78 31.53 0.26
CA ASN A 223 33.24 31.80 -1.08
C ASN A 223 34.19 32.65 -1.94
N LYS A 224 34.87 33.62 -1.35
CA LYS A 224 35.88 34.45 -2.04
C LYS A 224 37.15 33.67 -2.36
N ALA A 225 37.60 32.81 -1.45
CA ALA A 225 38.73 31.93 -1.70
C ALA A 225 38.44 30.97 -2.88
N VAL A 226 37.22 30.44 -2.96
CA VAL A 226 36.78 29.58 -4.08
C VAL A 226 36.78 30.34 -5.42
N ASP A 227 36.42 31.63 -5.42
CA ASP A 227 36.48 32.48 -6.63
C ASP A 227 37.92 32.73 -7.11
N GLN A 228 38.85 32.89 -6.17
CA GLN A 228 40.28 33.07 -6.47
C GLN A 228 40.89 31.79 -7.06
N GLY A 229 40.33 30.63 -6.71
CA GLY A 229 40.67 29.35 -7.31
C GLY A 229 41.99 28.73 -6.84
N ASP A 230 42.63 29.32 -5.83
CA ASP A 230 43.84 28.79 -5.19
C ASP A 230 43.46 27.80 -4.06
N VAL A 231 43.96 26.56 -4.17
CA VAL A 231 43.72 25.49 -3.20
C VAL A 231 44.26 25.85 -1.81
N GLY A 232 45.42 26.52 -1.72
CA GLY A 232 46.03 26.88 -0.44
C GLY A 232 45.20 27.91 0.34
N VAL A 233 44.62 28.88 -0.37
CA VAL A 233 43.76 29.91 0.20
C VAL A 233 42.40 29.33 0.60
N VAL A 234 41.84 28.42 -0.21
CA VAL A 234 40.60 27.70 0.12
C VAL A 234 40.79 26.80 1.34
N ALA A 235 41.88 26.05 1.43
CA ALA A 235 42.19 25.23 2.60
C ALA A 235 42.31 26.07 3.87
N ALA A 236 43.00 27.22 3.82
CA ALA A 236 43.10 28.15 4.95
C ALA A 236 41.72 28.71 5.35
N ALA A 237 40.85 29.02 4.38
CA ALA A 237 39.50 29.51 4.64
C ALA A 237 38.58 28.42 5.23
N LEU A 238 38.68 27.17 4.76
CA LEU A 238 37.92 26.03 5.28
C LEU A 238 38.34 25.64 6.71
N ARG A 239 39.63 25.78 7.05
CA ARG A 239 40.15 25.56 8.41
C ARG A 239 39.69 26.61 9.43
N ASN A 240 39.05 27.68 8.99
CA ASN A 240 38.61 28.73 9.91
C ASN A 240 37.63 28.15 10.94
N PRO A 241 37.96 28.13 12.25
CA PRO A 241 37.09 27.54 13.27
C PRO A 241 35.75 28.26 13.36
N ALA A 242 35.69 29.55 12.98
CA ALA A 242 34.45 30.29 12.92
C ALA A 242 33.50 29.80 11.82
N ALA A 243 33.97 29.04 10.82
CA ALA A 243 33.10 28.44 9.78
C ALA A 243 32.26 27.26 10.31
N LEU A 244 32.62 26.70 11.48
CA LEU A 244 31.94 25.57 12.13
C LEU A 244 31.79 24.35 11.21
N LEU A 245 32.77 24.12 10.33
CA LEU A 245 32.79 22.98 9.42
C LEU A 245 33.33 21.74 10.14
N THR A 246 32.73 20.58 9.88
CA THR A 246 33.11 19.30 10.48
C THR A 246 33.59 18.31 9.41
N ASN A 247 34.34 17.29 9.82
CA ASN A 247 34.84 16.21 8.95
C ASN A 247 35.72 16.67 7.78
N LEU A 248 36.49 17.75 7.92
CA LEU A 248 37.46 18.16 6.91
C LEU A 248 38.65 17.17 6.89
N GLN A 249 38.96 16.63 5.71
CA GLN A 249 40.14 15.80 5.47
C GLN A 249 41.17 16.55 4.63
N GLU A 250 42.41 16.63 5.12
CA GLU A 250 43.49 17.38 4.45
C GLU A 250 43.81 16.84 3.06
N VAL A 251 43.71 15.52 2.89
CA VAL A 251 44.00 14.83 1.61
C VAL A 251 42.99 15.22 0.52
N LEU A 252 41.78 15.63 0.89
CA LEU A 252 40.67 15.91 -0.02
C LEU A 252 40.50 17.41 -0.35
N MET A 253 41.40 18.29 0.13
CA MET A 253 41.26 19.75 -0.03
C MET A 253 41.17 20.19 -1.50
N CYS A 254 41.94 19.59 -2.40
CA CYS A 254 41.85 19.84 -3.85
C CYS A 254 40.47 19.48 -4.41
N ILE A 255 39.88 18.40 -3.92
CA ILE A 255 38.59 17.88 -4.40
C ILE A 255 37.44 18.72 -3.83
N TYR A 256 37.51 19.13 -2.56
CA TYR A 256 36.55 20.08 -1.97
C TYR A 256 36.53 21.39 -2.75
N GLN A 257 37.70 21.91 -3.10
CA GLN A 257 37.84 23.15 -3.86
C GLN A 257 37.08 23.05 -5.19
N GLU A 258 37.31 22.01 -5.97
CA GLU A 258 36.63 21.82 -7.26
C GLU A 258 35.11 21.59 -7.09
N MET A 259 34.70 20.81 -6.08
CA MET A 259 33.28 20.58 -5.81
C MET A 259 32.56 21.88 -5.42
N LEU A 260 33.15 22.69 -4.53
CA LEU A 260 32.58 23.98 -4.12
C LEU A 260 32.52 24.96 -5.30
N ARG A 261 33.53 24.96 -6.19
CA ARG A 261 33.53 25.77 -7.41
C ARG A 261 32.36 25.40 -8.33
N GLN A 262 32.14 24.11 -8.56
CA GLN A 262 31.02 23.61 -9.36
C GLN A 262 29.66 23.91 -8.71
N ALA A 263 29.53 23.70 -7.40
CA ALA A 263 28.31 24.01 -6.66
C ALA A 263 27.95 25.50 -6.76
N LYS A 264 28.95 26.38 -6.60
CA LYS A 264 28.75 27.83 -6.74
C LYS A 264 28.33 28.22 -8.17
N ARG A 265 28.96 27.64 -9.19
CA ARG A 265 28.60 27.86 -10.60
C ARG A 265 27.15 27.45 -10.89
N THR A 266 26.73 26.27 -10.43
CA THR A 266 25.34 25.82 -10.63
C THR A 266 24.33 26.70 -9.88
N LYS A 267 24.69 27.23 -8.71
CA LYS A 267 23.86 28.17 -7.96
C LYS A 267 23.69 29.50 -8.70
N ALA A 268 24.78 30.06 -9.21
CA ALA A 268 24.75 31.27 -10.03
C ALA A 268 23.94 31.08 -11.34
N GLU A 269 24.09 29.92 -12.01
CA GLU A 269 23.32 29.58 -13.21
C GLU A 269 21.80 29.46 -12.91
N ARG A 270 21.42 28.92 -11.75
CA ARG A 270 20.01 28.86 -11.29
C ARG A 270 19.43 30.23 -10.95
N ALA A 271 20.23 31.13 -10.36
CA ALA A 271 19.83 32.50 -10.08
C ALA A 271 19.61 33.30 -11.37
N ALA A 272 20.50 33.15 -12.36
CA ALA A 272 20.41 33.81 -13.66
C ALA A 272 19.18 33.37 -14.50
N GLY A 273 18.58 32.21 -14.22
CA GLY A 273 17.37 31.72 -14.87
C GLY A 273 16.06 32.36 -14.39
N ARG A 274 16.06 33.20 -13.34
CA ARG A 274 14.89 33.96 -12.87
C ARG A 274 14.88 35.33 -13.54
N GLN A 275 13.93 35.59 -14.45
CA GLN A 275 13.80 36.91 -15.08
C GLN A 275 13.31 37.97 -14.09
N GLY A 276 14.13 39.00 -13.92
CA GLY A 276 13.86 40.19 -13.11
C GLY A 276 15.17 40.91 -12.78
N ALA A 277 15.79 41.54 -13.78
CA ALA A 277 17.00 42.33 -13.57
C ALA A 277 16.66 43.59 -12.74
N SER A 278 16.77 43.46 -11.43
CA SER A 278 17.05 44.57 -10.52
C SER A 278 18.56 44.76 -10.48
N GLU A 279 19.04 45.99 -10.57
CA GLU A 279 20.48 46.32 -10.60
C GLU A 279 21.20 46.08 -9.25
N ASP A 280 20.50 45.60 -8.22
CA ASP A 280 21.10 45.11 -6.98
C ASP A 280 21.10 43.57 -6.96
N LYS A 281 22.18 42.95 -7.46
CA LYS A 281 22.41 41.51 -7.33
C LYS A 281 22.73 41.18 -5.87
N ASP A 282 21.83 40.47 -5.22
CA ASP A 282 21.96 40.10 -3.82
C ASP A 282 23.05 39.02 -3.62
N MET A 283 24.06 39.30 -2.78
CA MET A 283 25.20 38.41 -2.51
C MET A 283 24.76 36.98 -2.10
N TYR A 284 23.60 36.86 -1.47
CA TYR A 284 23.04 35.59 -1.01
C TYR A 284 22.52 34.69 -2.14
N GLU A 285 22.31 35.22 -3.34
CA GLU A 285 21.90 34.43 -4.52
C GLU A 285 23.08 33.73 -5.18
N GLU A 286 24.28 34.31 -5.15
CA GLU A 286 25.48 33.76 -5.79
C GLU A 286 26.39 32.98 -4.82
N TYR A 287 26.42 33.34 -3.52
CA TYR A 287 27.29 32.68 -2.55
C TYR A 287 26.68 31.42 -1.95
N LEU A 288 27.52 30.40 -1.73
CA LEU A 288 27.14 29.20 -0.99
C LEU A 288 26.99 29.54 0.50
N THR A 289 25.93 29.01 1.11
CA THR A 289 25.69 29.08 2.55
C THR A 289 26.57 28.09 3.31
N GLN A 290 26.74 28.28 4.62
CA GLN A 290 27.51 27.36 5.48
C GLN A 290 27.04 25.91 5.35
N LYS A 291 25.71 25.71 5.32
CA LYS A 291 25.08 24.40 5.12
C LYS A 291 25.42 23.79 3.76
N GLU A 292 25.30 24.56 2.68
CA GLU A 292 25.64 24.08 1.33
C GLU A 292 27.13 23.71 1.23
N ILE A 293 28.02 24.48 1.86
CA ILE A 293 29.46 24.16 1.91
C ILE A 293 29.69 22.84 2.65
N GLN A 294 29.06 22.64 3.82
CA GLN A 294 29.18 21.39 4.59
C GLN A 294 28.60 20.19 3.83
N GLU A 295 27.46 20.34 3.14
CA GLU A 295 26.85 19.28 2.33
C GLU A 295 27.76 18.83 1.18
N ASN A 296 28.41 19.77 0.49
CA ASN A 296 29.38 19.45 -0.55
C ASN A 296 30.63 18.74 0.00
N ILE A 297 31.14 19.17 1.17
CA ILE A 297 32.26 18.50 1.85
C ILE A 297 31.86 17.07 2.24
N ASN A 298 30.69 16.88 2.84
CA ASN A 298 30.16 15.56 3.19
C ASN A 298 30.00 14.66 1.95
N THR A 299 29.54 15.22 0.83
CA THR A 299 29.40 14.49 -0.44
C THR A 299 30.75 13.97 -0.94
N VAL A 300 31.80 14.80 -0.87
CA VAL A 300 33.16 14.38 -1.26
C VAL A 300 33.72 13.33 -0.29
N ASN A 301 33.49 13.49 1.01
CA ASN A 301 33.92 12.52 2.02
C ASN A 301 33.27 11.15 1.86
N ILE A 302 31.97 11.13 1.56
CA ILE A 302 31.24 9.89 1.34
C ILE A 302 31.77 9.20 0.08
N ARG A 303 31.98 9.94 -1.01
CA ARG A 303 32.54 9.38 -2.26
C ARG A 303 33.92 8.78 -2.04
N SER A 304 34.82 9.49 -1.37
CA SER A 304 36.16 8.97 -1.07
C SER A 304 36.13 7.76 -0.14
N ALA A 305 35.23 7.74 0.85
CA ALA A 305 35.08 6.58 1.73
C ALA A 305 34.52 5.35 1.00
N VAL A 306 33.57 5.56 0.08
CA VAL A 306 33.07 4.50 -0.81
C VAL A 306 34.18 3.98 -1.72
N GLU A 307 35.01 4.85 -2.29
CA GLU A 307 36.17 4.43 -3.10
C GLU A 307 37.16 3.60 -2.28
N GLN A 308 37.43 3.97 -1.01
CA GLN A 308 38.28 3.16 -0.12
C GLN A 308 37.67 1.80 0.22
N VAL A 309 36.34 1.72 0.34
CA VAL A 309 35.64 0.43 0.48
C VAL A 309 35.80 -0.40 -0.79
N ASP A 310 35.63 0.21 -1.96
CA ASP A 310 35.77 -0.48 -3.26
C ASP A 310 37.19 -1.04 -3.45
N GLU A 311 38.22 -0.23 -3.16
CA GLU A 311 39.62 -0.66 -3.21
C GLU A 311 39.91 -1.81 -2.23
N ALA A 312 39.31 -1.78 -1.04
CA ALA A 312 39.47 -2.85 -0.05
C ALA A 312 38.76 -4.15 -0.46
N LEU A 313 37.60 -4.05 -1.13
CA LEU A 313 36.89 -5.19 -1.70
C LEU A 313 37.67 -5.82 -2.86
N ASP A 314 38.23 -4.99 -3.76
CA ASP A 314 39.08 -5.44 -4.87
C ASP A 314 40.36 -6.13 -4.37
N ALA A 315 40.94 -5.62 -3.28
CA ALA A 315 42.10 -6.21 -2.62
C ALA A 315 41.76 -7.43 -1.75
N ALA A 316 40.48 -7.72 -1.51
CA ALA A 316 39.98 -8.70 -0.56
C ALA A 316 40.60 -8.55 0.85
N ASP A 317 40.84 -7.31 1.30
CA ASP A 317 41.50 -6.99 2.57
C ASP A 317 40.47 -6.62 3.66
N GLU A 318 40.24 -7.54 4.59
CA GLU A 318 39.32 -7.39 5.73
C GLU A 318 39.64 -6.18 6.61
N LEU A 319 40.93 -5.94 6.90
CA LEU A 319 41.32 -4.89 7.85
C LEU A 319 41.14 -3.50 7.22
N SER A 320 41.52 -3.37 5.95
CA SER A 320 41.30 -2.15 5.18
C SER A 320 39.80 -1.88 5.00
N LEU A 321 39.00 -2.92 4.71
CA LEU A 321 37.55 -2.81 4.58
C LEU A 321 36.90 -2.34 5.89
N LEU A 322 37.25 -2.95 7.03
CA LEU A 322 36.73 -2.52 8.33
C LEU A 322 37.11 -1.08 8.65
N SER A 323 38.35 -0.66 8.34
CA SER A 323 38.80 0.71 8.56
C SER A 323 37.99 1.72 7.72
N ALA A 324 37.69 1.38 6.46
CA ALA A 324 36.91 2.21 5.55
C ALA A 324 35.44 2.29 5.98
N LEU A 325 34.82 1.17 6.41
CA LEU A 325 33.45 1.14 6.90
C LEU A 325 33.27 1.89 8.23
N GLN A 326 34.31 2.02 9.05
CA GLN A 326 34.30 2.78 10.30
C GLN A 326 34.39 4.30 10.10
N LEU A 327 34.62 4.77 8.88
CA LEU A 327 34.74 6.20 8.60
C LEU A 327 33.43 6.93 8.98
N PRO A 328 33.49 7.96 9.86
CA PRO A 328 32.30 8.65 10.36
C PRO A 328 31.40 9.27 9.27
N CYS A 329 31.97 9.57 8.09
CA CYS A 329 31.24 10.16 6.98
C CYS A 329 30.21 9.20 6.34
N LEU A 330 30.41 7.88 6.41
CA LEU A 330 29.46 6.90 5.90
C LEU A 330 28.24 6.72 6.83
N ALA A 331 28.39 7.09 8.11
CA ALA A 331 27.34 7.01 9.14
C ALA A 331 26.63 5.64 9.22
N LEU A 332 27.38 4.56 8.97
CA LEU A 332 26.87 3.19 9.02
C LEU A 332 26.49 2.80 10.44
N ARG A 333 25.34 2.15 10.58
CA ARG A 333 24.76 1.69 11.85
C ARG A 333 24.96 0.20 12.01
N GLY A 334 25.30 -0.22 13.22
CA GLY A 334 25.42 -1.64 13.58
C GLY A 334 26.72 -2.30 13.14
N LEU A 335 27.79 -1.54 12.86
CA LEU A 335 29.08 -2.14 12.53
C LEU A 335 29.70 -2.83 13.76
N HIS A 336 30.07 -4.10 13.61
CA HIS A 336 30.72 -4.92 14.62
C HIS A 336 32.08 -5.37 14.11
N THR A 337 33.16 -5.08 14.83
CA THR A 337 34.53 -5.45 14.46
C THR A 337 34.70 -6.96 14.29
N ASP A 338 33.94 -7.75 15.04
CA ASP A 338 34.00 -9.22 15.02
C ASP A 338 33.32 -9.84 13.79
N ASN A 339 32.62 -9.03 12.99
CA ASN A 339 31.89 -9.47 11.80
C ASN A 339 32.65 -9.15 10.49
N GLY A 340 33.93 -8.77 10.56
CA GLY A 340 34.78 -8.44 9.41
C GLY A 340 34.67 -9.40 8.21
N PRO A 341 34.82 -10.73 8.42
CA PRO A 341 34.73 -11.70 7.32
C PRO A 341 33.35 -11.73 6.67
N TRP A 342 32.28 -11.56 7.46
CA TRP A 342 30.91 -11.52 6.96
C TRP A 342 30.64 -10.28 6.12
N TYR A 343 31.22 -9.14 6.49
CA TYR A 343 31.14 -7.93 5.67
C TYR A 343 31.89 -8.09 4.37
N LEU A 344 33.07 -8.70 4.40
CA LEU A 344 33.86 -8.94 3.19
C LEU A 344 33.11 -9.86 2.21
N ASP A 345 32.58 -10.99 2.68
CA ASP A 345 31.85 -11.93 1.83
C ASP A 345 30.57 -11.30 1.25
N GLN A 346 29.76 -10.65 2.08
CA GLN A 346 28.49 -10.07 1.64
C GLN A 346 28.69 -8.89 0.68
N LEU A 347 29.57 -7.95 1.00
CA LEU A 347 29.81 -6.78 0.15
C LEU A 347 30.54 -7.15 -1.15
N SER A 348 31.40 -8.17 -1.13
CA SER A 348 32.00 -8.70 -2.36
C SER A 348 30.94 -9.34 -3.26
N ALA A 349 29.97 -10.07 -2.69
CA ALA A 349 28.85 -10.62 -3.45
C ALA A 349 27.95 -9.52 -4.03
N ASP A 350 27.64 -8.48 -3.25
CA ASP A 350 26.85 -7.33 -3.71
C ASP A 350 27.56 -6.57 -4.83
N ARG A 351 28.89 -6.41 -4.74
CA ARG A 351 29.74 -5.81 -5.78
C ARG A 351 29.72 -6.62 -7.08
N GLN A 352 29.87 -7.94 -7.00
CA GLN A 352 29.83 -8.84 -8.16
C GLN A 352 28.47 -8.85 -8.86
N GLN A 353 27.38 -8.71 -8.09
CA GLN A 353 26.04 -8.57 -8.67
C GLN A 353 25.88 -7.25 -9.41
N LYS A 354 26.45 -6.15 -8.88
CA LYS A 354 26.39 -4.82 -9.51
C LYS A 354 27.22 -4.73 -10.80
N ASP A 355 28.37 -5.39 -10.85
CA ASP A 355 29.25 -5.45 -12.04
C ASP A 355 28.58 -6.04 -13.28
N GLN A 356 27.53 -6.85 -13.11
CA GLN A 356 26.76 -7.39 -14.22
C GLN A 356 25.89 -6.31 -14.91
N GLY A 357 25.77 -5.10 -14.34
CA GLY A 357 24.96 -3.99 -14.84
C GLY A 357 25.66 -2.62 -14.96
N SER A 358 26.69 -2.33 -14.16
CA SER A 358 27.54 -1.12 -14.24
C SER A 358 28.87 -1.31 -13.50
N VAL A 359 29.94 -0.59 -13.89
CA VAL A 359 31.27 -0.62 -13.24
C VAL A 359 31.34 0.35 -12.04
N ASP A 360 30.20 0.83 -11.56
CA ASP A 360 30.15 1.85 -10.52
C ASP A 360 30.28 1.23 -9.10
N PRO A 361 31.05 1.85 -8.18
CA PRO A 361 31.16 1.42 -6.79
C PRO A 361 29.80 1.31 -6.08
N LEU A 362 29.76 0.56 -4.97
CA LEU A 362 28.56 0.45 -4.12
C LEU A 362 28.18 1.81 -3.52
N GLU A 363 26.90 2.17 -3.56
CA GLU A 363 26.42 3.41 -2.95
C GLU A 363 26.33 3.27 -1.42
N ALA A 364 26.38 4.39 -0.68
CA ALA A 364 26.37 4.36 0.78
C ALA A 364 25.14 3.66 1.40
N PHE A 365 23.98 3.69 0.73
CA PHE A 365 22.80 2.95 1.19
C PHE A 365 22.94 1.43 0.97
N GLU A 366 23.57 1.00 -0.13
CA GLU A 366 23.85 -0.40 -0.43
C GLU A 366 24.85 -0.98 0.57
N LEU A 367 25.86 -0.19 0.96
CA LEU A 367 26.79 -0.57 2.03
C LEU A 367 26.08 -0.80 3.38
N GLN A 368 25.09 0.05 3.72
CA GLN A 368 24.31 -0.14 4.94
C GLN A 368 23.44 -1.40 4.89
N ASP A 369 22.84 -1.70 3.74
CA ASP A 369 22.05 -2.91 3.55
C ASP A 369 22.94 -4.16 3.65
N GLY A 370 24.10 -4.17 2.98
CA GLY A 370 25.08 -5.25 3.06
C GLY A 370 25.60 -5.48 4.49
N VAL A 371 25.94 -4.43 5.23
CA VAL A 371 26.32 -4.53 6.65
C VAL A 371 25.19 -5.12 7.50
N THR A 372 23.93 -4.74 7.21
CA THR A 372 22.77 -5.25 7.95
C THR A 372 22.54 -6.74 7.69
N ILE A 373 22.65 -7.16 6.43
CA ILE A 373 22.53 -8.57 6.02
C ILE A 373 23.64 -9.40 6.67
N ALA A 374 24.90 -8.98 6.52
CA ALA A 374 26.06 -9.63 7.11
C ALA A 374 25.95 -9.79 8.64
N ASN A 375 25.43 -8.79 9.34
CA ASN A 375 25.16 -8.87 10.78
C ASN A 375 24.10 -9.91 11.12
N GLN A 376 23.02 -9.98 10.33
CA GLN A 376 21.97 -10.97 10.52
C GLN A 376 22.49 -12.38 10.23
N ASP A 377 23.34 -12.56 9.23
CA ASP A 377 23.99 -13.83 8.92
C ASP A 377 24.95 -14.26 10.03
N ALA A 378 25.82 -13.37 10.49
CA ALA A 378 26.72 -13.62 11.61
C ALA A 378 25.94 -14.00 12.89
N GLN A 379 24.84 -13.30 13.17
CA GLN A 379 23.99 -13.63 14.32
C GLN A 379 23.27 -14.98 14.14
N ARG A 380 22.79 -15.30 12.94
CA ARG A 380 22.19 -16.61 12.62
C ARG A 380 23.20 -17.74 12.81
N ALA A 381 24.43 -17.58 12.33
CA ALA A 381 25.50 -18.57 12.52
C ALA A 381 25.84 -18.79 14.00
N ARG A 382 25.92 -17.71 14.80
CA ARG A 382 26.15 -17.80 16.26
C ARG A 382 25.00 -18.50 16.97
N ASN A 383 23.76 -18.14 16.65
CA ASN A 383 22.57 -18.77 17.23
C ASN A 383 22.49 -20.26 16.88
N MET A 384 22.78 -20.61 15.62
CA MET A 384 22.88 -21.99 15.15
C MET A 384 23.92 -22.77 15.97
N HIS A 385 25.13 -22.23 16.11
CA HIS A 385 26.19 -22.89 16.88
C HIS A 385 25.81 -23.07 18.35
N ALA A 386 25.22 -22.05 18.98
CA ALA A 386 24.73 -22.15 20.36
C ALA A 386 23.61 -23.19 20.52
N ALA A 387 22.71 -23.30 19.53
CA ALA A 387 21.64 -24.31 19.54
C ALA A 387 22.21 -25.74 19.39
N VAL A 388 23.20 -25.95 18.51
CA VAL A 388 23.91 -27.24 18.37
C VAL A 388 24.63 -27.60 19.66
N GLN A 389 25.30 -26.64 20.31
CA GLN A 389 25.94 -26.86 21.61
C GLN A 389 24.91 -27.23 22.70
N SER A 390 23.74 -26.58 22.70
CA SER A 390 22.64 -26.89 23.61
C SER A 390 22.11 -28.32 23.42
N VAL A 391 21.92 -28.76 22.17
CA VAL A 391 21.56 -30.15 21.85
C VAL A 391 22.63 -31.11 22.36
N ASN A 392 23.90 -30.86 22.03
CA ASN A 392 25.01 -31.71 22.47
C ASN A 392 25.14 -31.78 24.01
N ALA A 393 24.90 -30.67 24.71
CA ALA A 393 24.89 -30.65 26.17
C ALA A 393 23.68 -31.44 26.74
N SER A 394 22.51 -31.31 26.12
CA SER A 394 21.30 -32.05 26.50
C SER A 394 21.46 -33.57 26.34
N LEU A 395 22.15 -34.01 25.27
CA LEU A 395 22.46 -35.42 25.02
C LEU A 395 23.40 -36.05 26.05
N ARG A 396 24.22 -35.25 26.76
CA ARG A 396 25.03 -35.72 27.90
C ARG A 396 24.20 -35.92 29.17
N GLY A 397 23.04 -35.25 29.25
CA GLY A 397 22.07 -35.43 30.33
C GLY A 397 21.23 -36.69 30.16
N ASN A 398 20.23 -36.85 31.04
CA ASN A 398 19.29 -37.98 31.04
C ASN A 398 17.82 -37.52 30.85
N ASP A 399 17.59 -36.33 30.26
CA ASP A 399 16.23 -35.80 30.05
C ASP A 399 15.85 -35.77 28.56
N PRO A 400 15.09 -36.78 28.08
CA PRO A 400 14.65 -36.84 26.69
C PRO A 400 13.73 -35.68 26.27
N ARG A 401 12.95 -35.12 27.20
CA ARG A 401 12.02 -34.03 26.88
C ARG A 401 12.78 -32.74 26.62
N HIS A 402 13.82 -32.49 27.42
CA HIS A 402 14.71 -31.37 27.21
C HIS A 402 15.45 -31.49 25.88
N THR A 403 15.92 -32.69 25.51
CA THR A 403 16.58 -32.93 24.21
C THR A 403 15.67 -32.62 23.03
N VAL A 404 14.41 -33.08 23.03
CA VAL A 404 13.47 -32.72 21.96
C VAL A 404 13.16 -31.23 21.95
N SER A 405 13.02 -30.61 23.12
CA SER A 405 12.84 -29.16 23.18
C SER A 405 13.99 -28.41 22.53
N CYS A 406 15.24 -28.89 22.69
CA CYS A 406 16.40 -28.33 22.03
C CYS A 406 16.38 -28.60 20.51
N LEU A 407 15.98 -29.79 20.07
CA LEU A 407 15.86 -30.14 18.64
C LEU A 407 14.75 -29.35 17.91
N MET A 408 13.71 -28.92 18.62
CA MET A 408 12.61 -28.11 18.09
C MET A 408 12.95 -26.62 17.92
N THR A 409 14.17 -26.22 18.30
CA THR A 409 14.64 -24.84 18.18
C THR A 409 14.71 -24.47 16.70
N SER A 410 13.96 -23.44 16.27
CA SER A 410 13.86 -23.01 14.87
C SER A 410 15.19 -22.68 14.21
N GLU A 411 16.16 -22.29 15.03
CA GLU A 411 17.50 -21.89 14.67
C GLU A 411 18.32 -23.04 14.09
N LEU A 412 17.98 -24.32 14.39
CA LEU A 412 18.69 -25.51 13.90
C LEU A 412 18.32 -25.93 12.46
N GLN A 413 17.20 -25.42 11.93
CA GLN A 413 16.67 -25.78 10.61
C GLN A 413 16.53 -27.29 10.36
N LEU A 414 16.15 -28.05 11.41
CA LEU A 414 15.97 -29.50 11.33
C LEU A 414 14.60 -29.88 10.73
N PRO A 415 14.45 -31.11 10.21
CA PRO A 415 13.16 -31.68 9.81
C PRO A 415 12.17 -31.74 10.97
N GLU A 416 10.89 -32.03 10.69
CA GLU A 416 9.84 -32.10 11.71
C GLU A 416 10.20 -33.10 12.82
N VAL A 417 10.30 -32.60 14.05
CA VAL A 417 10.61 -33.40 15.25
C VAL A 417 9.32 -33.73 15.99
N PHE A 418 9.15 -34.99 16.39
CA PHE A 418 7.92 -35.46 17.05
C PHE A 418 8.10 -35.61 18.58
N PRO A 419 7.40 -34.84 19.44
CA PRO A 419 7.52 -34.94 20.90
C PRO A 419 7.22 -36.31 21.48
N SER A 420 6.34 -37.08 20.82
CA SER A 420 6.00 -38.45 21.20
C SER A 420 7.22 -39.39 21.16
N ALA A 421 8.21 -39.11 20.32
CA ALA A 421 9.41 -39.92 20.15
C ALA A 421 10.62 -39.40 20.94
N ALA A 422 10.42 -38.60 21.98
CA ALA A 422 11.50 -37.99 22.74
C ALA A 422 12.56 -38.96 23.27
N LYS A 423 12.13 -40.10 23.80
CA LYS A 423 13.04 -41.16 24.27
C LYS A 423 13.89 -41.74 23.13
N LEU A 424 13.30 -41.87 21.93
CA LEU A 424 13.96 -42.43 20.76
C LEU A 424 15.03 -41.46 20.24
N TYR A 425 14.70 -40.17 20.07
CA TYR A 425 15.70 -39.16 19.68
C TYR A 425 16.85 -39.09 20.68
N HIS A 426 16.56 -38.99 21.98
CA HIS A 426 17.61 -38.86 22.99
C HIS A 426 18.55 -40.08 23.02
N ARG A 427 18.00 -41.30 22.97
CA ARG A 427 18.80 -42.53 23.03
C ARG A 427 19.67 -42.71 21.79
N GLU A 428 19.09 -42.60 20.60
CA GLU A 428 19.80 -42.87 19.35
C GLU A 428 20.83 -41.77 19.03
N LEU A 429 20.49 -40.49 19.26
CA LEU A 429 21.47 -39.40 19.11
C LEU A 429 22.58 -39.46 20.16
N GLN A 430 22.30 -39.91 21.39
CA GLN A 430 23.34 -40.11 22.40
C GLN A 430 24.28 -41.26 22.01
N LEU A 431 23.76 -42.32 21.39
CA LEU A 431 24.60 -43.41 20.84
C LEU A 431 25.48 -42.89 19.70
N LEU A 432 24.94 -42.07 18.81
CA LEU A 432 25.71 -41.44 17.73
C LEU A 432 26.80 -40.51 18.29
N GLN A 433 26.47 -39.66 19.26
CA GLN A 433 27.41 -38.74 19.92
C GLN A 433 28.57 -39.49 20.60
N ARG A 434 28.32 -40.69 21.14
CA ARG A 434 29.38 -41.53 21.73
C ARG A 434 30.33 -42.12 20.69
N GLN A 435 29.89 -42.28 19.44
CA GLN A 435 30.69 -42.82 18.36
C GLN A 435 31.48 -41.74 17.62
N THR A 436 30.85 -40.61 17.30
CA THR A 436 31.44 -39.54 16.47
C THR A 436 31.99 -38.36 17.27
N GLY A 437 31.61 -38.18 18.53
CA GLY A 437 31.96 -37.02 19.35
C GLY A 437 30.84 -35.97 19.38
N GLU A 438 31.17 -34.69 19.48
CA GLU A 438 30.17 -33.62 19.42
C GLU A 438 29.52 -33.56 18.02
N LEU A 439 28.20 -33.75 17.97
CA LEU A 439 27.45 -33.81 16.73
C LEU A 439 27.39 -32.45 16.06
N GLN A 440 27.67 -32.41 14.75
CA GLN A 440 27.52 -31.20 13.93
C GLN A 440 26.07 -31.05 13.40
N GLN A 441 25.75 -29.87 12.85
CA GLN A 441 24.39 -29.59 12.34
C GLN A 441 23.97 -30.53 11.21
N GLU A 442 24.89 -30.86 10.28
CA GLU A 442 24.61 -31.78 9.16
C GLU A 442 24.31 -33.21 9.67
N GLU A 443 25.08 -33.68 10.64
CA GLU A 443 24.88 -34.99 11.26
C GLU A 443 23.55 -35.06 12.02
N LEU A 444 23.22 -33.98 12.75
CA LEU A 444 21.93 -33.84 13.43
C LEU A 444 20.76 -33.83 12.42
N PHE A 445 20.91 -33.16 11.28
CA PHE A 445 19.89 -33.10 10.25
C PHE A 445 19.55 -34.50 9.73
N VAL A 446 20.56 -35.25 9.28
CA VAL A 446 20.37 -36.61 8.73
C VAL A 446 19.82 -37.56 9.80
N ALA A 447 20.39 -37.52 11.00
CA ALA A 447 19.95 -38.40 12.09
C ALA A 447 18.50 -38.11 12.52
N VAL A 448 18.12 -36.84 12.63
CA VAL A 448 16.74 -36.45 12.98
C VAL A 448 15.78 -36.84 11.86
N GLU A 449 16.14 -36.66 10.59
CA GLU A 449 15.31 -37.07 9.44
C GLU A 449 14.96 -38.57 9.51
N MET A 450 15.98 -39.41 9.73
CA MET A 450 15.83 -40.86 9.84
C MET A 450 15.00 -41.25 11.08
N LEU A 451 15.29 -40.65 12.24
CA LEU A 451 14.57 -40.95 13.48
C LEU A 451 13.11 -40.47 13.45
N SER A 452 12.82 -39.38 12.73
CA SER A 452 11.47 -38.90 12.47
C SER A 452 10.68 -39.89 11.60
N ALA A 453 11.30 -40.48 10.57
CA ALA A 453 10.66 -41.53 9.78
C ALA A 453 10.35 -42.79 10.63
N VAL A 454 11.28 -43.21 11.49
CA VAL A 454 11.09 -44.31 12.44
C VAL A 454 9.96 -44.00 13.45
N ALA A 455 9.85 -42.74 13.90
CA ALA A 455 8.77 -42.31 14.78
C ALA A 455 7.39 -42.42 14.10
N LEU A 456 7.29 -42.03 12.82
CA LEU A 456 6.06 -42.14 12.03
C LEU A 456 5.65 -43.60 11.79
N ILE A 457 6.60 -44.48 11.50
CA ILE A 457 6.36 -45.93 11.37
C ILE A 457 5.80 -46.50 12.67
N ASN A 458 6.41 -46.19 13.81
CA ASN A 458 5.92 -46.61 15.12
C ASN A 458 4.51 -46.08 15.43
N GLN A 459 4.25 -44.81 15.11
CA GLN A 459 2.92 -44.22 15.30
C GLN A 459 1.86 -44.91 14.44
N ALA A 460 2.20 -45.28 13.20
CA ALA A 460 1.29 -46.02 12.32
C ALA A 460 1.01 -47.45 12.83
N LEU A 461 2.02 -48.12 13.37
CA LEU A 461 1.88 -49.44 14.04
C LEU A 461 0.96 -49.36 15.27
N GLU A 462 1.16 -48.37 16.14
CA GLU A 462 0.32 -48.18 17.35
C GLU A 462 -1.14 -47.90 17.02
N MET A 463 -1.40 -47.18 15.91
CA MET A 463 -2.74 -46.81 15.49
C MET A 463 -3.44 -47.89 14.66
N GLY A 464 -2.78 -49.01 14.34
CA GLY A 464 -3.39 -50.04 13.50
C GLY A 464 -3.53 -49.62 12.02
N HIS A 465 -2.84 -48.57 11.57
CA HIS A 465 -3.08 -47.93 10.27
C HIS A 465 -2.09 -48.41 9.19
N LEU A 466 -2.42 -49.53 8.55
CA LEU A 466 -1.64 -50.16 7.48
C LEU A 466 -1.24 -49.19 6.34
N GLN A 467 -2.16 -48.35 5.85
CA GLN A 467 -1.89 -47.42 4.74
C GLN A 467 -0.87 -46.32 5.07
N LYS A 468 -0.86 -45.85 6.33
CA LYS A 468 0.16 -44.88 6.79
C LYS A 468 1.48 -45.55 7.09
N PHE A 469 1.42 -46.80 7.56
CA PHE A 469 2.60 -47.62 7.79
C PHE A 469 3.31 -47.89 6.45
N SER A 470 2.59 -48.34 5.42
CA SER A 470 3.17 -48.62 4.10
C SER A 470 3.82 -47.38 3.47
N SER A 471 3.15 -46.23 3.50
CA SER A 471 3.73 -44.99 2.97
C SER A 471 4.99 -44.57 3.72
N SER A 472 5.02 -44.73 5.04
CA SER A 472 6.17 -44.33 5.87
C SER A 472 7.34 -45.30 5.72
N LEU A 473 7.08 -46.61 5.55
CA LEU A 473 8.09 -47.65 5.38
C LEU A 473 8.84 -47.53 4.04
N ILE A 474 8.15 -47.09 2.99
CA ILE A 474 8.69 -46.93 1.63
C ILE A 474 9.49 -45.63 1.46
N THR A 475 9.38 -44.69 2.41
CA THR A 475 10.02 -43.38 2.27
C THR A 475 11.56 -43.52 2.33
N PRO A 476 12.33 -42.95 1.37
CA PRO A 476 13.78 -43.06 1.36
C PRO A 476 14.46 -42.57 2.64
N SER A 477 13.83 -41.62 3.35
CA SER A 477 14.32 -41.09 4.62
C SER A 477 14.33 -42.12 5.76
N ALA A 478 13.59 -43.23 5.67
CA ALA A 478 13.64 -44.30 6.67
C ALA A 478 14.94 -45.13 6.61
N GLY A 479 15.64 -45.11 5.46
CA GLY A 479 16.91 -45.81 5.26
C GLY A 479 16.83 -47.34 5.43
N LEU A 480 15.64 -47.95 5.34
CA LEU A 480 15.44 -49.40 5.47
C LEU A 480 15.79 -50.13 4.17
N SER A 481 16.47 -51.27 4.29
CA SER A 481 16.87 -52.15 3.17
C SER A 481 15.87 -53.27 2.91
N ASP A 482 15.83 -53.78 1.69
CA ASP A 482 15.08 -55.01 1.29
C ASP A 482 13.56 -54.97 1.57
N VAL A 483 12.93 -53.81 1.45
CA VAL A 483 11.47 -53.67 1.62
C VAL A 483 10.74 -54.09 0.33
N ASP A 484 9.94 -55.16 0.39
CA ASP A 484 9.08 -55.63 -0.70
C ASP A 484 7.65 -55.07 -0.57
N HIS A 485 7.11 -54.51 -1.66
CA HIS A 485 5.76 -53.96 -1.70
C HIS A 485 4.67 -55.03 -1.54
N ASP A 486 4.94 -56.27 -1.93
CA ASP A 486 3.96 -57.35 -1.88
C ASP A 486 3.81 -57.97 -0.47
N LEU A 487 4.76 -57.67 0.44
CA LEU A 487 4.80 -58.22 1.81
C LEU A 487 4.40 -57.20 2.89
N LEU A 488 3.92 -56.01 2.51
CA LEU A 488 3.59 -54.91 3.44
C LEU A 488 2.63 -55.30 4.57
N ASP A 489 1.60 -56.12 4.26
CA ASP A 489 0.64 -56.61 5.25
C ASP A 489 1.31 -57.54 6.27
N ARG A 490 2.24 -58.37 5.82
CA ARG A 490 2.99 -59.30 6.67
C ARG A 490 4.04 -58.58 7.51
N TYR A 491 4.70 -57.57 6.96
CA TYR A 491 5.58 -56.68 7.75
C TYR A 491 4.81 -56.01 8.87
N PHE A 492 3.60 -55.52 8.57
CA PHE A 492 2.75 -54.88 9.55
C PHE A 492 2.39 -55.83 10.70
N GLU A 493 1.90 -57.04 10.40
CA GLU A 493 1.55 -58.03 11.44
C GLU A 493 2.76 -58.45 12.28
N CYS A 494 3.90 -58.74 11.64
CA CYS A 494 5.12 -59.13 12.33
C CYS A 494 5.61 -58.02 13.27
N LEU A 495 5.70 -56.78 12.78
CA LEU A 495 6.18 -55.64 13.57
C LEU A 495 5.20 -55.22 14.66
N VAL A 496 3.89 -55.42 14.48
CA VAL A 496 2.92 -55.31 15.59
C VAL A 496 3.22 -56.36 16.66
N GLY A 497 3.56 -57.59 16.28
CA GLY A 497 4.01 -58.63 17.21
C GLY A 497 5.29 -58.25 17.96
N VAL A 498 6.31 -57.76 17.25
CA VAL A 498 7.56 -57.28 17.86
C VAL A 498 7.29 -56.09 18.79
N LYS A 499 6.41 -55.16 18.40
CA LYS A 499 6.00 -54.03 19.25
C LYS A 499 5.29 -54.49 20.52
N GLN A 500 4.44 -55.51 20.46
CA GLN A 500 3.77 -56.07 21.64
C GLN A 500 4.77 -56.69 22.63
N GLN A 501 5.87 -57.27 22.14
CA GLN A 501 6.95 -57.80 22.98
C GLN A 501 7.78 -56.69 23.65
N VAL A 502 8.07 -55.61 22.92
CA VAL A 502 8.81 -54.43 23.44
C VAL A 502 7.93 -53.57 24.37
N GLY A 503 6.60 -53.67 24.27
CA GLY A 503 5.65 -53.02 25.17
C GLY A 503 5.45 -51.53 24.86
N ARG A 504 5.62 -50.67 25.87
CA ARG A 504 5.33 -49.22 25.77
C ARG A 504 6.42 -48.41 25.08
N ASP A 505 7.62 -48.95 24.89
CA ASP A 505 8.71 -48.21 24.24
C ASP A 505 8.66 -48.38 22.71
N LEU A 506 9.11 -47.37 21.98
CA LEU A 506 9.12 -47.36 20.50
C LEU A 506 10.19 -48.32 19.96
N LEU A 507 9.92 -48.96 18.82
CA LEU A 507 10.90 -49.77 18.11
C LEU A 507 12.02 -48.86 17.57
N ASN A 508 13.26 -49.31 17.71
CA ASN A 508 14.39 -48.65 17.07
C ASN A 508 14.57 -49.13 15.61
N TRP A 509 15.47 -48.48 14.87
CA TRP A 509 15.72 -48.81 13.46
C TRP A 509 16.14 -50.27 13.26
N ASN A 510 17.02 -50.80 14.13
CA ASN A 510 17.49 -52.19 14.03
C ASN A 510 16.36 -53.22 14.17
N GLN A 511 15.44 -53.00 15.11
CA GLN A 511 14.29 -53.89 15.33
C GLN A 511 13.30 -53.86 14.15
N LEU A 512 13.12 -52.69 13.52
CA LEU A 512 12.31 -52.57 12.31
C LEU A 512 12.94 -53.37 11.16
N GLN A 513 14.26 -53.21 10.93
CA GLN A 513 14.97 -53.94 9.88
C GLN A 513 14.98 -55.46 10.12
N GLU A 514 15.17 -55.91 11.36
CA GLU A 514 15.14 -57.32 11.72
C GLU A 514 13.75 -57.95 11.47
N GLY A 515 12.67 -57.23 11.80
CA GLY A 515 11.31 -57.68 11.51
C GLY A 515 11.03 -57.82 10.01
N ILE A 516 11.50 -56.86 9.19
CA ILE A 516 11.41 -56.94 7.73
C ILE A 516 12.18 -58.15 7.20
N ASN A 517 13.43 -58.33 7.64
CA ASN A 517 14.27 -59.46 7.23
C ASN A 517 13.62 -60.80 7.59
N THR A 518 13.02 -60.91 8.78
CA THR A 518 12.34 -62.13 9.24
C THR A 518 11.16 -62.49 8.34
N VAL A 519 10.34 -61.51 7.96
CA VAL A 519 9.20 -61.72 7.06
C VAL A 519 9.65 -62.08 5.65
N ASN A 520 10.71 -61.45 5.15
CA ASN A 520 11.29 -61.79 3.85
C ASN A 520 11.77 -63.23 3.80
N ILE A 521 12.51 -63.66 4.84
CA ILE A 521 12.98 -65.04 4.96
C ILE A 521 11.79 -66.00 5.03
N SER A 522 10.80 -65.70 5.88
CA SER A 522 9.58 -66.53 6.01
C SER A 522 8.78 -66.63 4.71
N ALA A 523 8.62 -65.54 3.97
CA ALA A 523 7.90 -65.54 2.70
C ALA A 523 8.64 -66.32 1.62
N GLN A 524 9.97 -66.20 1.60
CA GLN A 524 10.82 -66.97 0.70
C GLN A 524 10.74 -68.47 1.00
N ASP A 525 10.77 -68.85 2.28
CA ASP A 525 10.65 -70.24 2.72
C ASP A 525 9.27 -70.84 2.37
N GLU A 526 8.19 -70.08 2.57
CA GLU A 526 6.83 -70.48 2.19
C GLU A 526 6.65 -70.64 0.68
N HIS A 527 7.23 -69.73 -0.11
CA HIS A 527 7.22 -69.84 -1.57
C HIS A 527 7.95 -71.12 -2.03
N GLN A 528 9.10 -71.42 -1.41
CA GLN A 528 9.83 -72.65 -1.68
C GLN A 528 9.07 -73.91 -1.20
N GLN A 529 8.33 -73.83 -0.09
CA GLN A 529 7.41 -74.87 0.38
C GLN A 529 6.27 -75.13 -0.61
N LEU A 530 5.62 -74.09 -1.13
CA LEU A 530 4.54 -74.21 -2.12
C LEU A 530 5.03 -74.83 -3.43
N LEU A 531 6.21 -74.44 -3.90
CA LEU A 531 6.85 -75.06 -5.06
C LEU A 531 7.13 -76.55 -4.79
N ALA A 532 7.65 -76.90 -3.61
CA ALA A 532 7.92 -78.28 -3.23
C ALA A 532 6.63 -79.13 -3.13
N VAL A 533 5.54 -78.58 -2.55
CA VAL A 533 4.22 -79.20 -2.50
C VAL A 533 3.60 -79.34 -3.90
N GLY A 534 3.81 -78.36 -4.79
CA GLY A 534 3.41 -78.43 -6.19
C GLY A 534 4.07 -79.58 -6.92
N VAL A 535 5.39 -79.76 -6.74
CA VAL A 535 6.15 -80.88 -7.31
C VAL A 535 5.72 -82.22 -6.70
N ILE A 536 5.44 -82.28 -5.39
CA ILE A 536 4.87 -83.48 -4.74
C ILE A 536 3.51 -83.83 -5.35
N ASN A 537 2.59 -82.87 -5.47
CA ASN A 537 1.27 -83.12 -6.04
C ASN A 537 1.35 -83.55 -7.50
N GLN A 538 2.25 -82.95 -8.29
CA GLN A 538 2.47 -83.32 -9.69
C GLN A 538 3.06 -84.74 -9.80
N ALA A 539 3.99 -85.10 -8.93
CA ALA A 539 4.55 -86.45 -8.85
C ALA A 539 3.52 -87.49 -8.39
N VAL A 540 2.67 -87.16 -7.42
CA VAL A 540 1.56 -88.02 -6.96
C VAL A 540 0.50 -88.20 -8.06
N MET A 541 0.20 -87.14 -8.83
CA MET A 541 -0.73 -87.19 -9.97
C MET A 541 -0.21 -88.05 -11.13
N ARG A 542 1.11 -88.00 -11.40
CA ARG A 542 1.77 -88.76 -12.47
C ARG A 542 2.16 -90.18 -12.06
N GLY A 543 2.08 -90.49 -10.76
CA GLY A 543 2.56 -91.76 -10.19
C GLY A 543 4.09 -91.90 -10.20
N ASP A 544 4.82 -90.78 -10.28
CA ASP A 544 6.28 -90.76 -10.39
C ASP A 544 6.94 -90.83 -9.01
N VAL A 545 7.47 -92.01 -8.68
CA VAL A 545 8.09 -92.31 -7.39
C VAL A 545 9.43 -91.59 -7.20
N GLN A 546 10.19 -91.35 -8.27
CA GLN A 546 11.50 -90.70 -8.17
C GLN A 546 11.36 -89.18 -8.01
N GLN A 547 10.46 -88.58 -8.78
CA GLN A 547 10.15 -87.16 -8.63
C GLN A 547 9.55 -86.88 -7.23
N LEU A 548 8.68 -87.77 -6.74
CA LEU A 548 8.12 -87.67 -5.38
C LEU A 548 9.18 -87.76 -4.29
N LEU A 549 10.13 -88.70 -4.39
CA LEU A 549 11.20 -88.85 -3.41
C LEU A 549 12.14 -87.64 -3.43
N SER A 550 12.51 -87.15 -4.61
CA SER A 550 13.37 -85.97 -4.74
C SER A 550 12.74 -84.72 -4.13
N ALA A 551 11.42 -84.56 -4.26
CA ALA A 551 10.69 -83.46 -3.66
C ALA A 551 10.57 -83.60 -2.14
N LEU A 552 10.29 -84.81 -1.63
CA LEU A 552 10.18 -85.09 -0.19
C LEU A 552 11.51 -84.96 0.57
N LEU A 553 12.65 -85.13 -0.10
CA LEU A 553 13.99 -84.96 0.50
C LEU A 553 14.45 -83.50 0.58
N LEU A 554 13.72 -82.55 -0.02
CA LEU A 554 14.01 -81.13 0.15
C LEU A 554 13.70 -80.71 1.58
N HIS A 555 14.63 -79.99 2.21
CA HIS A 555 14.47 -79.46 3.57
C HIS A 555 13.24 -78.53 3.69
N THR A 556 12.82 -77.95 2.57
CA THR A 556 11.64 -77.11 2.44
C THR A 556 10.33 -77.88 2.41
N CYS A 557 10.28 -79.21 2.45
CA CYS A 557 9.01 -79.96 2.52
C CYS A 557 8.44 -80.08 3.94
N GLY A 558 9.22 -79.78 4.98
CA GLY A 558 8.79 -79.87 6.37
C GLY A 558 8.48 -81.30 6.86
N VAL A 559 8.97 -82.33 6.16
CA VAL A 559 8.82 -83.74 6.54
C VAL A 559 10.17 -84.29 6.97
N ASP A 560 10.33 -84.53 8.26
CA ASP A 560 11.55 -85.12 8.82
C ASP A 560 11.55 -86.65 8.65
N GLU A 561 12.74 -87.23 8.47
CA GLU A 561 12.98 -88.69 8.41
C GLU A 561 12.35 -89.44 7.19
N VAL A 562 12.45 -88.87 5.99
CA VAL A 562 12.00 -89.55 4.76
C VAL A 562 12.92 -90.72 4.41
N THR A 563 12.45 -91.95 4.62
CA THR A 563 13.18 -93.18 4.26
C THR A 563 12.99 -93.55 2.77
N PRO A 564 14.06 -93.60 1.94
CA PRO A 564 13.94 -93.86 0.50
C PRO A 564 13.26 -95.19 0.15
N ALA A 565 13.42 -96.21 0.99
CA ALA A 565 12.84 -97.54 0.80
C ALA A 565 11.29 -97.55 0.84
N ASN A 566 10.66 -96.53 1.42
CA ASN A 566 9.21 -96.45 1.58
C ASN A 566 8.51 -95.56 0.54
N ALA A 567 9.22 -95.11 -0.50
CA ALA A 567 8.70 -94.18 -1.52
C ALA A 567 7.37 -94.62 -2.17
N CYS A 568 7.23 -95.90 -2.52
CA CYS A 568 5.97 -96.43 -3.08
C CYS A 568 4.81 -96.41 -2.07
N ARG A 569 5.11 -96.60 -0.78
CA ARG A 569 4.13 -96.53 0.32
C ARG A 569 3.68 -95.09 0.56
N TYR A 570 4.59 -94.13 0.48
CA TYR A 570 4.28 -92.70 0.58
C TYR A 570 3.34 -92.26 -0.55
N LEU A 571 3.62 -92.65 -1.80
CA LEU A 571 2.75 -92.38 -2.96
C LEU A 571 1.33 -92.95 -2.76
N THR A 572 1.24 -94.19 -2.28
CA THR A 572 -0.05 -94.88 -2.08
C THR A 572 -0.86 -94.23 -0.95
N LEU A 573 -0.21 -93.88 0.17
CA LEU A 573 -0.87 -93.23 1.31
C LEU A 573 -1.33 -91.81 0.97
N LEU A 574 -0.53 -91.01 0.27
CA LEU A 574 -0.90 -89.66 -0.16
C LEU A 574 -2.06 -89.69 -1.17
N THR A 575 -2.08 -90.66 -2.09
CA THR A 575 -3.19 -90.88 -3.02
C THR A 575 -4.49 -91.23 -2.29
N ARG A 576 -4.40 -92.08 -1.25
CA ARG A 576 -5.55 -92.49 -0.43
C ARG A 576 -6.04 -91.38 0.50
N ALA A 577 -5.13 -90.63 1.11
CA ALA A 577 -5.44 -89.46 1.94
C ALA A 577 -6.15 -88.38 1.12
N ARG A 578 -5.76 -88.17 -0.15
CA ARG A 578 -6.48 -87.29 -1.09
C ARG A 578 -7.94 -87.72 -1.29
N GLN A 579 -8.18 -89.02 -1.49
CA GLN A 579 -9.53 -89.58 -1.66
C GLN A 579 -10.38 -89.46 -0.38
N HIS A 580 -9.79 -89.66 0.80
CA HIS A 580 -10.47 -89.54 2.09
C HIS A 580 -10.82 -88.09 2.43
N LYS A 581 -9.95 -87.13 2.08
CA LYS A 581 -10.18 -85.70 2.31
C LYS A 581 -11.42 -85.19 1.53
N ALA A 582 -11.89 -85.87 0.49
CA ALA A 582 -13.08 -85.47 -0.28
C ALA A 582 -14.43 -85.70 0.45
N GLN A 583 -14.46 -86.42 1.58
CA GLN A 583 -15.70 -86.93 2.19
C GLN A 583 -16.17 -86.29 3.52
N GLU A 584 -15.52 -85.24 4.06
CA GLU A 584 -15.92 -84.65 5.38
C GLU A 584 -16.96 -83.49 5.32
N ASN A 585 -18.11 -83.74 5.98
CA ASN A 585 -19.10 -82.85 6.62
C ASN A 585 -19.71 -81.66 5.83
N LYS A 586 -21.00 -81.77 5.47
CA LYS A 586 -21.81 -80.98 4.49
C LYS A 586 -21.91 -79.44 4.64
N LYS A 587 -21.25 -78.80 5.61
CA LYS A 587 -21.10 -77.32 5.65
C LYS A 587 -19.68 -76.89 5.26
N LYS A 588 -18.69 -77.59 5.82
CA LYS A 588 -17.29 -77.47 5.41
C LYS A 588 -17.09 -78.01 3.99
N GLN A 589 -17.87 -79.02 3.59
CA GLN A 589 -17.89 -79.54 2.24
C GLN A 589 -18.48 -78.53 1.24
N THR A 590 -19.56 -77.82 1.56
CA THR A 590 -20.12 -76.77 0.67
C THR A 590 -19.17 -75.60 0.51
N LEU A 591 -18.56 -75.11 1.61
CA LEU A 591 -17.50 -74.12 1.50
C LEU A 591 -16.35 -74.65 0.65
N ARG A 592 -15.90 -75.88 0.90
CA ARG A 592 -14.79 -76.50 0.20
C ARG A 592 -15.07 -76.73 -1.28
N VAL A 593 -16.28 -77.14 -1.65
CA VAL A 593 -16.74 -77.33 -3.04
C VAL A 593 -16.88 -76.00 -3.76
N LEU A 594 -17.48 -74.99 -3.12
CA LEU A 594 -17.55 -73.62 -3.67
C LEU A 594 -16.16 -72.97 -3.79
N SER A 595 -15.19 -73.41 -2.99
CA SER A 595 -13.80 -72.94 -3.01
C SER A 595 -12.87 -73.82 -3.86
N LEU A 596 -13.40 -74.82 -4.59
CA LEU A 596 -12.58 -75.62 -5.51
C LEU A 596 -12.22 -74.77 -6.74
N PRO A 597 -10.94 -74.73 -7.15
CA PRO A 597 -10.51 -73.95 -8.32
C PRO A 597 -11.13 -74.44 -9.63
N GLU A 598 -11.57 -75.69 -9.69
CA GLU A 598 -12.24 -76.32 -10.84
C GLU A 598 -13.68 -75.80 -11.06
N VAL A 599 -14.26 -75.13 -10.06
CA VAL A 599 -15.63 -74.59 -10.11
C VAL A 599 -15.63 -73.11 -10.52
N GLU A 600 -14.47 -72.45 -10.61
CA GLU A 600 -14.29 -71.06 -11.11
C GLU A 600 -15.13 -69.96 -10.44
N LEU A 601 -15.63 -70.21 -9.21
CA LEU A 601 -16.46 -69.25 -8.49
C LEU A 601 -15.62 -68.13 -7.86
N GLN A 602 -16.08 -66.89 -7.99
CA GLN A 602 -15.39 -65.70 -7.47
C GLN A 602 -16.04 -65.17 -6.19
N GLY A 603 -15.22 -64.86 -5.18
CA GLY A 603 -15.63 -64.08 -4.00
C GLY A 603 -16.28 -64.87 -2.86
N VAL A 604 -16.00 -66.17 -2.72
CA VAL A 604 -16.53 -67.01 -1.63
C VAL A 604 -15.87 -66.64 -0.29
N LEU A 605 -16.66 -66.31 0.73
CA LEU A 605 -16.20 -65.93 2.07
C LEU A 605 -16.45 -67.05 3.10
N PRO A 606 -15.44 -67.47 3.89
CA PRO A 606 -15.56 -68.54 4.89
C PRO A 606 -16.70 -68.34 5.90
N ASP A 607 -16.89 -67.10 6.37
CA ASP A 607 -17.86 -66.75 7.41
C ASP A 607 -19.32 -66.77 6.92
N CYS A 608 -19.53 -66.81 5.60
CA CYS A 608 -20.85 -66.88 4.96
C CYS A 608 -21.28 -68.32 4.62
N ALA A 609 -20.50 -69.34 5.01
CA ALA A 609 -20.73 -70.75 4.67
C ALA A 609 -22.14 -71.25 5.02
N THR A 610 -22.69 -70.80 6.15
CA THR A 610 -24.03 -71.17 6.61
C THR A 610 -25.14 -70.52 5.79
N GLU A 611 -24.91 -69.29 5.33
CA GLU A 611 -25.83 -68.48 4.55
C GLU A 611 -25.82 -68.91 3.07
N TYR A 612 -24.66 -69.23 2.48
CA TYR A 612 -24.60 -69.86 1.15
C TYR A 612 -25.36 -71.17 1.14
N GLN A 613 -25.17 -72.02 2.16
CA GLN A 613 -25.88 -73.29 2.27
C GLN A 613 -27.39 -73.10 2.42
N ARG A 614 -27.83 -72.05 3.13
CA ARG A 614 -29.26 -71.75 3.33
C ARG A 614 -29.90 -71.28 2.02
N GLU A 615 -29.33 -70.29 1.35
CA GLU A 615 -29.89 -69.74 0.10
C GLU A 615 -29.83 -70.73 -1.06
N LEU A 616 -28.72 -71.47 -1.22
CA LEU A 616 -28.63 -72.54 -2.23
C LEU A 616 -29.66 -73.65 -1.98
N ASN A 617 -29.97 -73.97 -0.72
CA ASN A 617 -31.06 -74.91 -0.39
C ASN A 617 -32.44 -74.33 -0.71
N VAL A 618 -32.66 -73.02 -0.53
CA VAL A 618 -33.94 -72.37 -0.86
C VAL A 618 -34.17 -72.34 -2.38
N SER A 619 -33.12 -72.12 -3.18
CA SER A 619 -33.20 -72.17 -4.65
C SER A 619 -33.63 -73.54 -5.19
N VAL A 620 -33.27 -74.64 -4.50
CA VAL A 620 -33.69 -76.00 -4.87
C VAL A 620 -35.13 -76.34 -4.44
N VAL A 621 -35.71 -75.63 -3.46
CA VAL A 621 -37.02 -75.96 -2.86
C VAL A 621 -38.22 -75.41 -3.64
N SER A 622 -37.99 -74.72 -4.76
CA SER A 622 -39.05 -74.23 -5.65
C SER A 622 -39.61 -75.35 -6.53
N GLY A 623 -40.19 -76.40 -5.91
CA GLY A 623 -41.01 -77.46 -6.52
C GLY A 623 -40.41 -78.20 -7.72
N ASP A 624 -40.13 -79.49 -7.58
CA ASP A 624 -39.72 -80.35 -8.70
C ASP A 624 -40.79 -80.32 -9.81
N ASN A 625 -40.45 -79.66 -10.92
CA ASN A 625 -41.33 -79.56 -12.08
C ASN A 625 -41.30 -80.83 -12.95
N ARG A 626 -40.55 -81.86 -12.53
CA ARG A 626 -40.35 -83.16 -13.17
C ARG A 626 -39.92 -83.07 -14.63
N SER A 627 -39.38 -81.92 -15.05
CA SER A 627 -38.94 -81.76 -16.41
C SER A 627 -37.66 -82.57 -16.66
N PRO A 628 -37.59 -83.39 -17.72
CA PRO A 628 -36.39 -84.15 -18.03
C PRO A 628 -35.32 -83.29 -18.74
N TRP A 629 -35.56 -82.00 -18.96
CA TRP A 629 -34.68 -81.15 -19.75
C TRP A 629 -33.84 -80.21 -18.89
N VAL A 630 -32.55 -80.13 -19.19
CA VAL A 630 -31.57 -79.22 -18.57
C VAL A 630 -30.93 -78.38 -19.66
N ARG A 631 -30.79 -77.08 -19.44
CA ARG A 631 -29.95 -76.21 -20.29
C ARG A 631 -28.58 -76.02 -19.65
N VAL A 632 -27.53 -76.04 -20.47
CA VAL A 632 -26.15 -75.75 -20.06
C VAL A 632 -25.58 -74.72 -21.01
N ARG A 633 -24.89 -73.71 -20.47
CA ARG A 633 -24.16 -72.72 -21.25
C ARG A 633 -22.70 -73.16 -21.39
N LEU A 634 -22.19 -73.23 -22.61
CA LEU A 634 -20.80 -73.59 -22.87
C LEU A 634 -19.89 -72.35 -22.88
N GLN A 635 -18.57 -72.57 -22.84
CA GLN A 635 -17.56 -71.51 -22.73
C GLN A 635 -17.59 -70.51 -23.90
N ASP A 636 -18.13 -70.90 -25.05
CA ASP A 636 -18.33 -70.05 -26.23
C ASP A 636 -19.64 -69.23 -26.19
N GLY A 637 -20.45 -69.38 -25.14
CA GLY A 637 -21.72 -68.67 -24.95
C GLY A 637 -22.92 -69.34 -25.62
N SER A 638 -22.74 -70.47 -26.30
CA SER A 638 -23.83 -71.25 -26.90
C SER A 638 -24.62 -72.03 -25.85
N TRP A 639 -25.89 -72.31 -26.16
CA TRP A 639 -26.78 -73.09 -25.29
C TRP A 639 -26.86 -74.54 -25.77
N TYR A 640 -26.68 -75.46 -24.85
CA TYR A 640 -26.87 -76.89 -25.08
C TYR A 640 -28.03 -77.40 -24.23
N TYR A 641 -29.02 -78.01 -24.88
CA TYR A 641 -30.21 -78.55 -24.23
C TYR A 641 -30.07 -80.06 -24.13
N PHE A 642 -30.11 -80.60 -22.92
CA PHE A 642 -29.87 -82.01 -22.65
C PHE A 642 -31.07 -82.66 -21.99
N ASN A 643 -31.52 -83.80 -22.52
CA ASN A 643 -32.60 -84.58 -21.95
C ASN A 643 -32.04 -85.67 -21.02
N LEU A 644 -32.27 -85.52 -19.72
CA LEU A 644 -31.79 -86.41 -18.66
C LEU A 644 -32.33 -87.85 -18.75
N ASN A 645 -33.53 -88.05 -19.31
CA ASN A 645 -34.15 -89.38 -19.38
C ASN A 645 -33.73 -90.15 -20.64
N ARG A 646 -33.41 -89.44 -21.73
CA ARG A 646 -33.02 -90.05 -23.01
C ARG A 646 -31.51 -90.00 -23.28
N LEU A 647 -30.76 -89.20 -22.52
CA LEU A 647 -29.33 -88.95 -22.71
C LEU A 647 -28.98 -88.41 -24.09
N GLU A 648 -29.93 -87.71 -24.72
CA GLU A 648 -29.77 -87.03 -26.01
C GLU A 648 -29.69 -85.52 -25.77
N GLY A 649 -28.88 -84.81 -26.56
CA GLY A 649 -28.78 -83.37 -26.49
C GLY A 649 -28.82 -82.69 -27.85
N SER A 650 -29.32 -81.46 -27.87
CA SER A 650 -29.45 -80.62 -29.05
C SER A 650 -28.96 -79.20 -28.78
N TRP A 651 -28.43 -78.56 -29.82
CA TRP A 651 -28.04 -77.16 -29.82
C TRP A 651 -29.23 -76.22 -30.07
N ASP A 652 -30.29 -76.75 -30.70
CA ASP A 652 -31.55 -76.06 -30.89
C ASP A 652 -32.51 -76.32 -29.73
N ARG A 653 -33.29 -75.30 -29.35
CA ARG A 653 -34.25 -75.40 -28.26
C ARG A 653 -35.37 -76.40 -28.59
N PRO A 654 -35.56 -77.46 -27.79
CA PRO A 654 -36.64 -78.42 -28.00
C PRO A 654 -38.02 -77.77 -27.83
N ASN A 655 -38.99 -78.17 -28.66
CA ASN A 655 -40.38 -77.73 -28.54
C ASN A 655 -40.98 -78.22 -27.21
N GLY A 656 -41.50 -77.29 -26.39
CA GLY A 656 -42.03 -77.60 -25.05
C GLY A 656 -40.98 -77.65 -23.93
N PHE A 657 -39.77 -77.12 -24.15
CA PHE A 657 -38.72 -77.06 -23.12
C PHE A 657 -39.14 -76.29 -21.86
N ILE A 658 -39.08 -76.98 -20.72
CA ILE A 658 -39.14 -76.45 -19.35
C ILE A 658 -37.83 -76.85 -18.68
N HIS A 659 -37.07 -75.93 -18.10
CA HIS A 659 -35.81 -76.27 -17.41
C HIS A 659 -36.10 -77.01 -16.11
N ASN A 660 -35.36 -78.07 -15.80
CA ASN A 660 -35.51 -78.82 -14.55
C ASN A 660 -35.20 -77.92 -13.34
N SER A 661 -36.19 -77.71 -12.47
CA SER A 661 -36.10 -76.81 -11.32
C SER A 661 -35.16 -77.30 -10.19
N VAL A 662 -34.69 -78.54 -10.25
CA VAL A 662 -33.74 -79.13 -9.30
C VAL A 662 -32.28 -78.89 -9.73
N PHE A 663 -32.04 -78.55 -11.00
CA PHE A 663 -30.70 -78.26 -11.53
C PHE A 663 -30.41 -76.76 -11.53
N ILE A 664 -29.45 -76.37 -10.69
CA ILE A 664 -28.91 -75.00 -10.60
C ILE A 664 -27.68 -74.91 -11.50
N ASP A 665 -27.61 -73.88 -12.34
CA ASP A 665 -26.43 -73.65 -13.18
C ASP A 665 -25.32 -72.88 -12.46
N HIS A 666 -24.10 -72.87 -13.04
CA HIS A 666 -22.95 -72.19 -12.45
C HIS A 666 -23.20 -70.68 -12.24
N GLN A 667 -23.97 -70.05 -13.12
CA GLN A 667 -24.23 -68.62 -13.05
C GLN A 667 -25.15 -68.29 -11.87
N GLU A 668 -26.18 -69.11 -11.64
CA GLU A 668 -27.08 -69.01 -10.50
C GLU A 668 -26.32 -69.22 -9.16
N ILE A 669 -25.40 -70.17 -9.10
CA ILE A 669 -24.53 -70.37 -7.91
C ILE A 669 -23.61 -69.15 -7.69
N GLN A 670 -23.00 -68.64 -8.76
CA GLN A 670 -22.13 -67.46 -8.70
C GLN A 670 -22.88 -66.18 -8.28
N GLU A 671 -24.14 -66.02 -8.69
CA GLU A 671 -24.98 -64.89 -8.30
C GLU A 671 -25.35 -64.94 -6.80
N VAL A 672 -25.70 -66.13 -6.29
CA VAL A 672 -25.94 -66.34 -4.85
C VAL A 672 -24.70 -66.04 -4.03
N VAL A 673 -23.53 -66.57 -4.44
CA VAL A 673 -22.24 -66.29 -3.79
C VAL A 673 -21.95 -64.79 -3.83
N ARG A 674 -22.02 -64.15 -5.00
CA ARG A 674 -21.71 -62.72 -5.15
C ARG A 674 -22.63 -61.84 -4.29
N SER A 675 -23.93 -62.14 -4.27
CA SER A 675 -24.93 -61.39 -3.50
C SER A 675 -24.68 -61.46 -1.99
N ILE A 676 -24.51 -62.67 -1.46
CA ILE A 676 -24.31 -62.89 -0.02
C ILE A 676 -22.96 -62.32 0.43
N SER A 677 -21.91 -62.53 -0.35
CA SER A 677 -20.56 -62.01 -0.05
C SER A 677 -20.50 -60.50 -0.09
N ALA A 678 -21.19 -59.87 -1.06
CA ALA A 678 -21.29 -58.41 -1.15
C ALA A 678 -22.11 -57.82 0.01
N SER A 679 -23.19 -58.50 0.41
CA SER A 679 -24.02 -58.08 1.55
C SER A 679 -23.23 -58.13 2.87
N TYR A 680 -22.48 -59.21 3.10
CA TYR A 680 -21.62 -59.37 4.27
C TYR A 680 -20.46 -58.38 4.28
N SER A 681 -19.74 -58.23 3.17
CA SER A 681 -18.64 -57.25 3.06
C SER A 681 -19.15 -55.83 3.30
N ARG A 682 -20.33 -55.51 2.78
CA ARG A 682 -20.99 -54.21 3.01
C ARG A 682 -21.31 -54.04 4.49
N SER A 683 -21.92 -55.02 5.16
CA SER A 683 -22.28 -54.89 6.59
C SER A 683 -21.05 -54.70 7.49
N VAL A 684 -19.96 -55.43 7.23
CA VAL A 684 -18.68 -55.29 7.95
C VAL A 684 -18.03 -53.92 7.69
N LEU A 685 -18.07 -53.43 6.45
CA LEU A 685 -17.62 -52.08 6.11
C LEU A 685 -18.46 -50.99 6.79
N TRP A 686 -19.79 -51.15 6.89
CA TRP A 686 -20.64 -50.20 7.62
C TRP A 686 -20.34 -50.18 9.12
N GLN A 687 -20.12 -51.35 9.74
CA GLN A 687 -19.79 -51.44 11.16
C GLN A 687 -18.41 -50.84 11.48
N SER A 688 -17.39 -51.12 10.66
CA SER A 688 -16.05 -50.54 10.84
C SER A 688 -16.02 -49.03 10.55
N SER A 689 -16.86 -48.55 9.62
CA SER A 689 -16.93 -47.13 9.25
C SER A 689 -17.89 -46.30 10.10
N GLU A 690 -18.59 -46.89 11.06
CA GLU A 690 -19.60 -46.20 11.87
C GLU A 690 -19.03 -44.98 12.60
N ALA A 691 -17.85 -45.12 13.22
CA ALA A 691 -17.17 -44.02 13.90
C ALA A 691 -16.78 -42.87 12.93
N LEU A 692 -16.35 -43.22 11.72
CA LEU A 692 -16.01 -42.25 10.67
C LEU A 692 -17.25 -41.55 10.14
N ILE A 693 -18.37 -42.26 9.95
CA ILE A 693 -19.65 -41.70 9.52
C ILE A 693 -20.18 -40.76 10.59
N ILE A 694 -20.11 -41.12 11.87
CA ILE A 694 -20.49 -40.23 12.98
C ILE A 694 -19.60 -38.98 12.99
N ARG A 695 -18.29 -39.11 12.78
CA ARG A 695 -17.37 -37.98 12.71
C ARG A 695 -17.62 -37.10 11.49
N LEU A 696 -17.90 -37.67 10.32
CA LEU A 696 -18.26 -36.96 9.10
C LEU A 696 -19.61 -36.26 9.25
N GLN A 697 -20.60 -36.90 9.86
CA GLN A 697 -21.89 -36.29 10.19
C GLN A 697 -21.70 -35.13 11.17
N ALA A 698 -20.84 -35.27 12.18
CA ALA A 698 -20.50 -34.19 13.09
C ALA A 698 -19.78 -33.02 12.39
N LEU A 699 -18.82 -33.30 11.51
CA LEU A 699 -18.13 -32.30 10.70
C LEU A 699 -19.06 -31.61 9.71
N SER A 700 -19.98 -32.34 9.09
CA SER A 700 -20.97 -31.80 8.16
C SER A 700 -22.00 -30.94 8.88
N ARG A 701 -22.51 -31.39 10.03
CA ARG A 701 -23.36 -30.56 10.92
C ARG A 701 -22.61 -29.30 11.36
N GLY A 702 -21.34 -29.43 11.73
CA GLY A 702 -20.47 -28.31 12.08
C GLY A 702 -20.25 -27.34 10.91
N PHE A 703 -20.04 -27.83 9.69
CA PHE A 703 -19.91 -27.03 8.48
C PHE A 703 -21.21 -26.28 8.15
N LEU A 704 -22.37 -26.95 8.24
CA LEU A 704 -23.67 -26.32 8.01
C LEU A 704 -23.95 -25.20 9.02
N ILE A 705 -23.64 -25.41 10.31
CA ILE A 705 -23.78 -24.38 11.35
C ILE A 705 -22.82 -23.21 11.08
N ARG A 706 -21.56 -23.47 10.75
CA ARG A 706 -20.59 -22.41 10.42
C ARG A 706 -21.03 -21.61 9.21
N ARG A 707 -21.51 -22.26 8.15
CA ARG A 707 -22.06 -21.59 6.97
C ARG A 707 -23.29 -20.73 7.31
N GLN A 708 -24.17 -21.20 8.19
CA GLN A 708 -25.32 -20.43 8.68
C GLN A 708 -24.89 -19.22 9.51
N GLN A 709 -23.90 -19.38 10.41
CA GLN A 709 -23.34 -18.27 11.19
C GLN A 709 -22.64 -17.25 10.30
N GLU A 710 -21.86 -17.70 9.32
CA GLU A 710 -21.16 -16.83 8.39
C GLU A 710 -22.15 -16.03 7.53
N ALA A 711 -23.24 -16.66 7.05
CA ALA A 711 -24.32 -15.96 6.37
C ALA A 711 -24.99 -14.90 7.26
N ARG A 712 -25.22 -15.22 8.54
CA ARG A 712 -25.77 -14.26 9.53
C ARG A 712 -24.79 -13.12 9.83
N GLN A 713 -23.49 -13.41 9.93
CA GLN A 713 -22.45 -12.41 10.12
C GLN A 713 -22.37 -11.48 8.91
N ARG A 714 -22.36 -12.01 7.68
CA ARG A 714 -22.40 -11.20 6.45
C ARG A 714 -23.64 -10.32 6.38
N TYR A 715 -24.80 -10.82 6.80
CA TYR A 715 -26.02 -10.02 6.92
C TYR A 715 -25.85 -8.88 7.94
N LEU A 716 -25.32 -9.15 9.14
CA LEU A 716 -25.08 -8.10 10.15
C LEU A 716 -24.05 -7.05 9.67
N VAL A 717 -23.00 -7.49 8.98
CA VAL A 717 -22.00 -6.59 8.38
C VAL A 717 -22.63 -5.75 7.27
N SER A 718 -23.49 -6.32 6.42
CA SER A 718 -24.18 -5.55 5.37
C SER A 718 -25.18 -4.53 5.93
N GLN A 719 -25.74 -4.77 7.12
CA GLN A 719 -26.59 -3.80 7.83
C GLN A 719 -25.82 -2.77 8.66
N THR A 720 -24.50 -2.91 8.84
CA THR A 720 -23.68 -1.98 9.64
C THR A 720 -23.76 -0.53 9.16
N PRO A 721 -23.76 -0.22 7.84
CA PRO A 721 -23.95 1.15 7.35
C PRO A 721 -25.28 1.78 7.81
N ALA A 722 -26.38 1.02 7.80
CA ALA A 722 -27.68 1.52 8.25
C ALA A 722 -27.69 1.82 9.76
N VAL A 723 -27.06 0.97 10.58
CA VAL A 723 -26.89 1.20 12.03
C VAL A 723 -26.08 2.47 12.31
N VAL A 724 -24.99 2.69 11.57
CA VAL A 724 -24.17 3.91 11.70
C VAL A 724 -24.96 5.16 11.35
N VAL A 725 -25.81 5.12 10.32
CA VAL A 725 -26.69 6.24 9.94
C VAL A 725 -27.70 6.54 11.06
N ILE A 726 -28.34 5.52 11.63
CA ILE A 726 -29.29 5.69 12.74
C ILE A 726 -28.59 6.27 13.98
N GLN A 727 -27.40 5.77 14.31
CA GLN A 727 -26.60 6.30 15.43
C GLN A 727 -26.20 7.76 15.21
N ALA A 728 -25.80 8.12 13.99
CA ALA A 728 -25.45 9.50 13.64
C ALA A 728 -26.68 10.43 13.75
N GLN A 729 -27.84 9.99 13.27
CA GLN A 729 -29.10 10.75 13.40
C GLN A 729 -29.51 10.93 14.87
N TRP A 730 -29.36 9.90 15.70
CA TRP A 730 -29.63 10.01 17.14
C TRP A 730 -28.70 10.99 17.85
N ARG A 731 -27.38 10.92 17.57
CA ARG A 731 -26.40 11.88 18.11
C ARG A 731 -26.74 13.33 17.71
N ARG A 732 -27.15 13.54 16.45
CA ARG A 732 -27.62 14.84 15.95
C ARG A 732 -28.85 15.32 16.71
N TYR A 733 -29.83 14.46 16.93
CA TYR A 733 -31.06 14.80 17.66
C TYR A 733 -30.78 15.25 19.10
N VAL A 734 -29.91 14.54 19.81
CA VAL A 734 -29.49 14.88 21.18
C VAL A 734 -28.84 16.27 21.23
N GLN A 735 -27.93 16.56 20.29
CA GLN A 735 -27.24 17.86 20.23
C GLN A 735 -28.18 19.01 19.87
N GLN A 736 -29.08 18.80 18.90
CA GLN A 736 -30.09 19.80 18.53
C GLN A 736 -31.03 20.14 19.69
N ARG A 737 -31.38 19.15 20.52
CA ARG A 737 -32.18 19.36 21.73
C ARG A 737 -31.45 20.21 22.77
N ALA A 738 -30.15 19.98 22.99
CA ALA A 738 -29.33 20.78 23.90
C ALA A 738 -29.21 22.23 23.42
N TYR A 739 -28.98 22.44 22.13
CA TYR A 739 -28.93 23.78 21.52
C TYR A 739 -30.25 24.55 21.68
N ARG A 740 -31.39 23.90 21.42
CA ARG A 740 -32.72 24.54 21.60
C ARG A 740 -32.93 25.00 23.04
N ARG A 741 -32.51 24.22 24.05
CA ARG A 741 -32.58 24.65 25.47
C ARG A 741 -31.71 25.89 25.75
N ARG A 742 -30.50 25.95 25.19
CA ARG A 742 -29.59 27.10 25.34
C ARG A 742 -30.15 28.36 24.68
N LEU A 743 -30.70 28.22 23.47
CA LEU A 743 -31.32 29.33 22.74
C LEU A 743 -32.53 29.88 23.52
N GLN A 744 -33.34 29.01 24.09
CA GLN A 744 -34.48 29.38 24.92
C GLN A 744 -34.04 30.14 26.18
N PHE A 745 -32.94 29.73 26.83
CA PHE A 745 -32.36 30.46 27.96
C PHE A 745 -31.90 31.88 27.58
N LEU A 746 -31.25 32.05 26.43
CA LEU A 746 -30.82 33.37 25.95
C LEU A 746 -32.02 34.26 25.59
N TYR A 747 -33.05 33.70 24.95
CA TYR A 747 -34.30 34.41 24.66
C TYR A 747 -35.04 34.83 25.93
N MET A 748 -34.94 34.10 27.04
CA MET A 748 -35.56 34.54 28.31
C MET A 748 -34.80 35.70 28.97
N ASN A 749 -33.51 35.89 28.65
CA ASN A 749 -32.63 36.84 29.32
C ASN A 749 -32.16 38.02 28.45
N TRP A 750 -32.67 38.17 27.21
CA TRP A 750 -32.19 39.18 26.25
C TRP A 750 -32.30 40.63 26.75
N ARG A 751 -33.32 40.95 27.56
CA ARG A 751 -33.52 42.29 28.14
C ARG A 751 -32.39 42.72 29.09
N ALA A 752 -31.81 41.77 29.82
CA ALA A 752 -30.67 42.04 30.69
C ALA A 752 -29.42 42.38 29.88
N VAL A 753 -29.21 41.68 28.76
CA VAL A 753 -28.10 41.93 27.83
C VAL A 753 -28.18 43.33 27.20
N VAL A 754 -29.37 43.75 26.75
CA VAL A 754 -29.56 45.09 26.18
C VAL A 754 -29.30 46.21 27.20
N LYS A 755 -29.71 46.03 28.46
CA LYS A 755 -29.42 46.99 29.55
C LYS A 755 -27.91 47.12 29.84
N ILE A 756 -27.18 46.01 29.82
CA ILE A 756 -25.73 46.02 30.02
C ILE A 756 -25.03 46.72 28.84
N GLN A 757 -25.48 46.45 27.61
CA GLN A 757 -24.91 47.07 26.41
C GLN A 757 -25.10 48.59 26.38
N SER A 758 -26.26 49.11 26.81
CA SER A 758 -26.51 50.56 26.83
C SER A 758 -25.65 51.28 27.87
N MET A 759 -25.44 50.68 29.06
CA MET A 759 -24.53 51.21 30.08
C MET A 759 -23.09 51.30 29.59
N VAL A 760 -22.61 50.26 28.88
CA VAL A 760 -21.25 50.24 28.34
C VAL A 760 -21.05 51.29 27.23
N ARG A 761 -22.05 51.47 26.35
CA ARG A 761 -22.02 52.53 25.32
C ARG A 761 -21.92 53.93 25.93
N MET A 762 -22.69 54.23 26.97
CA MET A 762 -22.62 55.51 27.68
C MET A 762 -21.23 55.73 28.30
N TRP A 763 -20.67 54.70 28.95
CA TRP A 763 -19.37 54.79 29.60
C TRP A 763 -18.22 55.07 28.62
N LEU A 764 -18.23 54.43 27.44
CA LEU A 764 -17.23 54.65 26.38
C LEU A 764 -17.25 56.09 25.85
N VAL A 765 -18.44 56.67 25.65
CA VAL A 765 -18.59 58.06 25.20
C VAL A 765 -18.03 59.04 26.25
N LYS A 766 -18.34 58.81 27.52
CA LYS A 766 -17.87 59.66 28.64
C LYS A 766 -16.35 59.64 28.80
N ARG A 767 -15.71 58.50 28.53
CA ARG A 767 -14.24 58.35 28.56
C ARG A 767 -13.55 59.15 27.45
N LYS A 768 -14.09 59.10 26.22
CA LYS A 768 -13.55 59.87 25.07
C LYS A 768 -13.67 61.39 25.27
N TYR A 769 -14.79 61.85 25.83
CA TYR A 769 -14.98 63.27 26.14
C TYR A 769 -13.97 63.80 27.18
N ARG A 770 -13.70 63.03 28.23
CA ARG A 770 -12.71 63.39 29.27
C ARG A 770 -11.28 63.47 28.73
N ALA A 771 -10.88 62.56 27.84
CA ALA A 771 -9.57 62.58 27.19
C ALA A 771 -9.38 63.81 26.27
N ARG A 772 -10.48 64.32 25.69
CA ARG A 772 -10.47 65.54 24.86
C ARG A 772 -10.28 66.80 25.70
N LEU A 773 -10.92 66.87 26.87
CA LEU A 773 -10.82 68.03 27.76
C LEU A 773 -9.41 68.19 28.36
N SER A 774 -8.70 67.08 28.58
CA SER A 774 -7.31 67.08 29.06
C SER A 774 -6.31 67.52 27.99
N PHE A 775 -6.59 67.24 26.72
CA PHE A 775 -5.71 67.60 25.60
C PHE A 775 -5.71 69.11 25.30
N PHE A 776 -6.89 69.75 25.35
CA PHE A 776 -7.03 71.19 25.09
C PHE A 776 -6.50 72.09 26.23
N ARG A 777 -6.39 71.58 27.46
CA ARG A 777 -5.85 72.36 28.59
C ARG A 777 -4.33 72.50 28.61
N LEU A 778 -3.60 71.70 27.82
CA LEU A 778 -2.13 71.63 27.88
C LEU A 778 -1.38 72.30 26.71
N HIS A 779 -2.05 72.64 25.59
CA HIS A 779 -1.35 73.15 24.40
C HIS A 779 -2.11 74.29 23.73
N SER A 780 -1.55 75.50 23.76
CA SER A 780 -2.11 76.71 23.12
C SER A 780 -1.16 77.30 22.06
N ALA A 781 -1.78 77.94 21.05
CA ALA A 781 -1.34 79.02 20.14
C ALA A 781 -1.29 78.72 18.63
N THR A 782 -0.95 77.52 18.13
CA THR A 782 -0.94 77.25 16.67
C THR A 782 -1.44 75.85 16.32
N PRO A 783 -2.56 75.69 15.58
CA PRO A 783 -3.14 74.38 15.31
C PRO A 783 -2.37 73.62 14.20
N PRO A 784 -2.07 72.32 14.39
CA PRO A 784 -1.41 71.48 13.39
C PRO A 784 -2.24 71.29 12.12
N LEU A 785 -1.57 71.05 10.98
CA LEU A 785 -2.16 70.87 9.63
C LEU A 785 -3.30 69.84 9.56
N SER A 786 -3.31 68.84 10.45
CA SER A 786 -4.38 67.83 10.56
C SER A 786 -5.71 68.39 11.09
N VAL A 787 -5.65 69.46 11.89
CA VAL A 787 -6.82 70.19 12.40
C VAL A 787 -7.36 71.13 11.33
N VAL A 788 -6.49 71.80 10.57
CA VAL A 788 -6.85 72.65 9.42
C VAL A 788 -7.49 71.83 8.30
N LYS A 789 -6.96 70.62 8.02
CA LYS A 789 -7.52 69.66 7.04
C LYS A 789 -8.98 69.27 7.31
N LYS A 790 -9.41 69.26 8.58
CA LYS A 790 -10.81 69.00 8.93
C LYS A 790 -11.76 70.14 8.58
N PHE A 791 -11.24 71.30 8.16
CA PHE A 791 -12.01 72.50 7.78
C PHE A 791 -11.60 73.05 6.39
N VAL A 792 -10.80 72.31 5.61
CA VAL A 792 -10.29 72.70 4.27
C VAL A 792 -11.41 72.93 3.24
N HIS A 793 -12.55 72.28 3.41
CA HIS A 793 -13.72 72.42 2.53
C HIS A 793 -14.42 73.79 2.63
N LEU A 794 -13.88 74.71 3.45
CA LEU A 794 -14.35 76.09 3.59
C LEU A 794 -13.38 77.12 2.95
N LEU A 795 -12.39 76.68 2.17
CA LEU A 795 -11.41 77.53 1.50
C LEU A 795 -11.41 77.29 -0.02
N ASP A 796 -11.39 78.36 -0.82
CA ASP A 796 -11.45 78.30 -2.28
C ASP A 796 -10.09 77.98 -2.96
N LEU A 797 -10.14 77.29 -4.10
CA LEU A 797 -9.00 76.75 -4.88
C LEU A 797 -8.36 77.82 -5.80
N GLY A 798 -7.06 77.70 -6.06
CA GLY A 798 -6.28 78.65 -6.88
C GLY A 798 -5.51 78.02 -8.06
N ASP A 799 -5.03 78.87 -8.98
CA ASP A 799 -4.46 78.51 -10.29
C ASP A 799 -3.25 77.56 -10.28
N GLY A 800 -2.57 77.39 -9.13
CA GLY A 800 -1.47 76.43 -8.98
C GLY A 800 -1.92 74.98 -9.13
N ASP A 801 -3.11 74.66 -8.62
CA ASP A 801 -3.66 73.29 -8.60
C ASP A 801 -4.01 72.81 -10.03
N ILE A 802 -4.39 73.75 -10.91
CA ILE A 802 -4.79 73.47 -12.30
C ILE A 802 -3.57 73.07 -13.15
N ARG A 803 -2.38 73.61 -12.85
CA ARG A 803 -1.17 73.34 -13.64
C ARG A 803 -0.58 71.96 -13.35
N GLU A 804 -0.66 71.50 -12.11
CA GLU A 804 -0.23 70.16 -11.72
C GLU A 804 -1.15 69.07 -12.32
N GLU A 805 -2.43 69.38 -12.51
CA GLU A 805 -3.38 68.45 -13.13
C GLU A 805 -3.12 68.26 -14.64
N ALA A 806 -2.62 69.28 -15.34
CA ALA A 806 -2.21 69.17 -16.74
C ALA A 806 -0.94 68.30 -16.93
N GLU A 807 0.01 68.37 -16.00
CA GLU A 807 1.24 67.56 -16.05
C GLU A 807 0.96 66.07 -15.82
N LEU A 808 0.04 65.77 -14.91
CA LEU A 808 -0.46 64.41 -14.65
C LEU A 808 -1.10 63.77 -15.89
N LEU A 809 -1.80 64.55 -16.72
CA LEU A 809 -2.40 64.05 -17.95
C LEU A 809 -1.35 63.68 -19.01
N ARG A 810 -0.27 64.44 -19.12
CA ARG A 810 0.82 64.16 -20.08
C ARG A 810 1.59 62.87 -19.71
N LEU A 811 1.89 62.70 -18.42
CA LEU A 811 2.52 61.50 -17.90
C LEU A 811 1.65 60.25 -18.12
N ARG A 812 0.34 60.39 -18.02
CA ARG A 812 -0.62 59.30 -18.27
C ARG A 812 -0.59 58.82 -19.72
N GLU A 813 -0.44 59.72 -20.69
CA GLU A 813 -0.34 59.35 -22.11
C GLU A 813 0.93 58.54 -22.43
N GLU A 814 2.06 58.92 -21.81
CA GLU A 814 3.34 58.26 -22.02
C GLU A 814 3.38 56.84 -21.44
N VAL A 815 2.75 56.66 -20.27
CA VAL A 815 2.56 55.34 -19.65
C VAL A 815 1.71 54.43 -20.54
N VAL A 816 0.63 54.93 -21.15
CA VAL A 816 -0.24 54.12 -22.04
C VAL A 816 0.50 53.66 -23.31
N ARG A 817 1.39 54.50 -23.85
CA ARG A 817 2.22 54.15 -25.01
C ARG A 817 3.21 53.03 -24.67
N SER A 818 3.84 53.12 -23.50
CA SER A 818 4.77 52.11 -22.98
C SER A 818 4.08 50.78 -22.65
N ILE A 819 2.85 50.81 -22.11
CA ILE A 819 2.06 49.60 -21.85
C ILE A 819 1.73 48.84 -23.14
N ARG A 820 1.42 49.54 -24.24
CA ARG A 820 1.15 48.89 -25.54
C ARG A 820 2.39 48.23 -26.13
N PHE A 821 3.55 48.86 -25.99
CA PHE A 821 4.82 48.28 -26.42
C PHE A 821 5.20 47.07 -25.57
N ASN A 822 5.02 47.16 -24.25
CA ASN A 822 5.27 46.04 -23.33
C ASN A 822 4.33 44.86 -23.57
N ARG A 823 3.05 45.09 -23.88
CA ARG A 823 2.13 43.98 -24.27
C ARG A 823 2.55 43.27 -25.55
N GLN A 824 3.14 43.99 -26.51
CA GLN A 824 3.65 43.39 -27.73
C GLN A 824 4.90 42.54 -27.43
N LEU A 825 5.78 43.03 -26.55
CA LEU A 825 6.94 42.28 -26.06
C LEU A 825 6.55 41.07 -25.20
N GLU A 826 5.51 41.17 -24.37
CA GLU A 826 4.95 40.04 -23.61
C GLU A 826 4.42 38.94 -24.55
N ALA A 827 3.69 39.32 -25.62
CA ALA A 827 3.21 38.35 -26.61
C ALA A 827 4.37 37.67 -27.39
N ASP A 828 5.45 38.41 -27.67
CA ASP A 828 6.65 37.88 -28.31
C ASP A 828 7.49 37.02 -27.34
N LEU A 829 7.49 37.34 -26.04
CA LEU A 829 8.09 36.54 -24.96
C LEU A 829 7.31 35.26 -24.71
N ASP A 830 5.97 35.28 -24.69
CA ASP A 830 5.14 34.07 -24.55
C ASP A 830 5.39 33.08 -25.70
N LEU A 831 5.62 33.59 -26.92
CA LEU A 831 5.97 32.78 -28.09
C LEU A 831 7.41 32.26 -28.01
N MET A 832 8.32 32.99 -27.36
CA MET A 832 9.65 32.50 -27.02
C MET A 832 9.62 31.48 -25.90
N ASP A 833 8.83 31.66 -24.84
CA ASP A 833 8.71 30.73 -23.72
C ASP A 833 8.04 29.41 -24.12
N LEU A 834 7.10 29.45 -25.06
CA LEU A 834 6.57 28.25 -25.69
C LEU A 834 7.68 27.51 -26.46
N LYS A 835 8.60 28.21 -27.13
CA LYS A 835 9.73 27.61 -27.87
C LYS A 835 10.90 27.21 -26.96
N ILE A 836 11.13 27.92 -25.85
CA ILE A 836 12.11 27.62 -24.81
C ILE A 836 11.63 26.41 -24.00
N GLY A 837 10.34 26.33 -23.67
CA GLY A 837 9.72 25.14 -23.09
C GLY A 837 9.84 23.89 -23.99
N LEU A 838 9.90 24.09 -25.30
CA LEU A 838 10.19 23.02 -26.27
C LEU A 838 11.69 22.71 -26.39
N LEU A 839 12.57 23.69 -26.24
CA LEU A 839 14.03 23.55 -26.18
C LEU A 839 14.52 22.84 -24.90
N VAL A 840 13.89 23.13 -23.75
CA VAL A 840 14.24 22.54 -22.44
C VAL A 840 13.81 21.07 -22.37
N ARG A 841 12.78 20.66 -23.12
CA ARG A 841 12.23 19.29 -23.06
C ARG A 841 12.49 18.40 -24.29
N ASN A 842 12.82 18.92 -25.47
CA ASN A 842 13.28 18.09 -26.58
C ASN A 842 14.35 18.81 -27.41
N ARG A 843 15.54 18.20 -27.51
CA ARG A 843 16.67 18.67 -28.32
C ARG A 843 16.30 18.78 -29.81
N ALA A 844 15.79 19.93 -30.23
CA ALA A 844 15.84 20.38 -31.62
C ALA A 844 16.95 21.43 -31.79
N THR A 845 17.65 21.38 -32.91
CA THR A 845 18.89 22.15 -33.16
C THR A 845 18.66 23.66 -33.21
N LEU A 846 19.59 24.41 -32.59
CA LEU A 846 19.73 25.88 -32.56
C LEU A 846 19.50 26.62 -33.89
N GLN A 847 19.53 25.91 -35.02
CA GLN A 847 19.49 26.43 -36.39
C GLN A 847 18.15 27.07 -36.76
N GLU A 848 17.02 26.57 -36.24
CA GLU A 848 15.69 27.16 -36.53
C GLU A 848 15.47 28.48 -35.77
N VAL A 849 16.03 28.61 -34.56
CA VAL A 849 16.00 29.83 -33.74
C VAL A 849 16.83 30.95 -34.39
N VAL A 850 18.00 30.62 -34.94
CA VAL A 850 18.88 31.58 -35.65
C VAL A 850 18.20 32.18 -36.89
N SER A 851 17.35 31.42 -37.59
CA SER A 851 16.61 31.93 -38.75
C SER A 851 15.58 33.00 -38.38
N HIS A 852 15.00 32.92 -37.18
CA HIS A 852 13.97 33.84 -36.69
C HIS A 852 14.58 35.08 -36.04
N CYS A 853 15.72 34.95 -35.35
CA CYS A 853 16.48 36.11 -34.84
C CYS A 853 16.97 37.04 -35.97
N LYS A 854 17.33 36.50 -37.14
CA LYS A 854 17.69 37.30 -38.32
C LYS A 854 16.57 38.21 -38.84
N LYS A 855 15.29 37.91 -38.55
CA LYS A 855 14.14 38.75 -38.95
C LYS A 855 13.86 39.90 -37.97
N LEU A 856 14.33 39.83 -36.72
CA LEU A 856 13.94 40.75 -35.65
C LEU A 856 14.80 42.03 -35.57
N THR A 857 16.01 42.06 -36.13
CA THR A 857 16.93 43.20 -35.93
C THR A 857 17.70 43.58 -37.19
N LYS A 858 17.12 44.49 -37.98
CA LYS A 858 17.76 45.09 -39.17
C LYS A 858 18.93 46.04 -38.84
N LYS A 859 19.16 46.37 -37.55
CA LYS A 859 20.12 47.42 -37.14
C LYS A 859 21.48 46.96 -36.60
N ASN A 860 21.68 45.69 -36.26
CA ASN A 860 22.98 45.22 -35.74
C ASN A 860 23.55 44.08 -36.59
N LYS A 861 23.67 44.33 -37.90
CA LYS A 861 24.16 43.34 -38.86
C LYS A 861 25.68 43.11 -38.76
N GLU A 862 26.42 44.08 -38.23
CA GLU A 862 27.90 44.05 -38.20
C GLU A 862 28.46 43.63 -36.83
N GLN A 863 27.83 44.00 -35.72
CA GLN A 863 28.28 43.58 -34.37
C GLN A 863 27.95 42.12 -34.01
N LEU A 864 27.02 41.48 -34.71
CA LEU A 864 26.74 40.04 -34.52
C LEU A 864 27.63 39.12 -35.36
N SER A 865 28.37 39.66 -36.34
CA SER A 865 29.27 38.86 -37.19
C SER A 865 30.53 38.44 -36.43
N ASP A 866 31.08 39.33 -35.60
CA ASP A 866 32.33 39.10 -34.87
C ASP A 866 32.16 38.25 -33.59
N MET A 867 30.96 38.24 -33.00
CA MET A 867 30.65 37.38 -31.85
C MET A 867 30.36 35.91 -32.23
N MET A 868 30.35 35.57 -33.53
CA MET A 868 30.03 34.21 -34.01
C MET A 868 31.25 33.35 -34.38
N ASP A 869 32.48 33.86 -34.25
CA ASP A 869 33.69 33.12 -34.66
C ASP A 869 34.40 32.31 -33.55
N VAL A 870 33.90 32.31 -32.30
CA VAL A 870 34.62 31.65 -31.18
C VAL A 870 33.95 30.37 -30.63
N GLU A 871 32.72 30.00 -31.01
CA GLU A 871 32.11 28.75 -30.51
C GLU A 871 31.45 27.90 -31.60
N ARG A 872 32.22 27.59 -32.65
CA ARG A 872 31.83 26.54 -33.62
C ARG A 872 31.83 25.11 -33.05
N SER A 873 32.11 24.91 -31.77
CA SER A 873 32.48 23.58 -31.23
C SER A 873 31.64 23.03 -30.08
N LYS A 874 30.54 23.66 -29.63
CA LYS A 874 29.73 23.11 -28.50
C LYS A 874 28.24 22.91 -28.79
N GLY A 875 27.94 22.37 -29.98
CA GLY A 875 26.72 21.57 -30.20
C GLY A 875 27.00 20.08 -29.98
N LEU A 876 26.04 19.20 -30.22
CA LEU A 876 26.11 17.71 -30.14
C LEU A 876 27.41 17.05 -30.68
N LYS A 877 28.24 17.78 -31.43
CA LYS A 877 29.59 17.40 -31.88
C LYS A 877 30.68 17.37 -30.78
N ALA A 878 30.44 17.92 -29.59
CA ALA A 878 31.39 17.91 -28.47
C ALA A 878 31.35 16.64 -27.59
N LEU A 879 30.44 15.72 -27.85
CA LEU A 879 30.32 14.44 -27.13
C LEU A 879 31.37 13.44 -27.63
N ASN A 880 31.89 12.58 -26.76
CA ASN A 880 32.75 11.46 -27.18
C ASN A 880 31.99 10.58 -28.20
N ARG A 881 32.69 9.99 -29.18
CA ARG A 881 32.06 9.29 -30.32
C ARG A 881 31.00 8.28 -29.87
N ASP A 882 31.30 7.48 -28.86
CA ASP A 882 30.38 6.46 -28.31
C ASP A 882 29.14 7.05 -27.66
N ARG A 883 29.24 8.22 -27.02
CA ARG A 883 28.08 8.90 -26.41
C ARG A 883 27.17 9.51 -27.49
N ARG A 884 27.73 9.93 -28.63
CA ARG A 884 26.93 10.34 -29.80
C ARG A 884 26.24 9.16 -30.43
N GLU A 885 26.96 8.06 -30.67
CA GLU A 885 26.38 6.82 -31.22
C GLU A 885 25.25 6.30 -30.33
N ARG A 886 25.40 6.32 -28.99
CA ARG A 886 24.31 5.97 -28.06
C ARG A 886 23.13 6.95 -28.12
N LEU A 887 23.38 8.25 -28.18
CA LEU A 887 22.30 9.24 -28.29
C LEU A 887 21.57 9.14 -29.63
N GLU A 888 22.28 8.89 -30.72
CA GLU A 888 21.71 8.61 -32.03
C GLU A 888 20.91 7.31 -31.98
N ALA A 889 21.42 6.24 -31.37
CA ALA A 889 20.67 5.01 -31.18
C ALA A 889 19.38 5.23 -30.38
N TYR A 890 19.42 6.02 -29.30
CA TYR A 890 18.22 6.40 -28.56
C TYR A 890 17.27 7.27 -29.38
N GLN A 891 17.77 8.19 -30.21
CA GLN A 891 16.92 8.97 -31.11
C GLN A 891 16.24 8.09 -32.16
N HIS A 892 16.94 7.11 -32.74
CA HIS A 892 16.36 6.12 -33.64
C HIS A 892 15.30 5.27 -32.92
N LEU A 893 15.58 4.85 -31.67
CA LEU A 893 14.62 4.12 -30.84
C LEU A 893 13.39 4.97 -30.54
N PHE A 894 13.54 6.22 -30.11
CA PHE A 894 12.41 7.10 -29.81
C PHE A 894 11.62 7.43 -31.07
N TYR A 895 12.29 7.62 -32.21
CA TYR A 895 11.63 7.76 -33.50
C TYR A 895 10.80 6.51 -33.84
N LEU A 896 11.35 5.31 -33.60
CA LEU A 896 10.64 4.05 -33.78
C LEU A 896 9.42 3.95 -32.86
N LEU A 897 9.57 4.30 -31.57
CA LEU A 897 8.47 4.30 -30.59
C LEU A 897 7.39 5.34 -30.94
N GLN A 898 7.76 6.48 -31.52
CA GLN A 898 6.82 7.50 -31.99
C GLN A 898 6.06 7.07 -33.25
N THR A 899 6.73 6.40 -34.19
CA THR A 899 6.16 6.02 -35.50
C THR A 899 5.44 4.67 -35.48
N GLN A 900 5.80 3.78 -34.56
CA GLN A 900 5.15 2.49 -34.34
C GLN A 900 4.41 2.49 -32.99
N PRO A 901 3.13 2.92 -32.96
CA PRO A 901 2.37 3.11 -31.72
C PRO A 901 2.10 1.81 -30.95
N LEU A 902 2.23 0.65 -31.60
CA LEU A 902 1.93 -0.65 -30.99
C LEU A 902 2.81 -0.95 -29.77
N TYR A 903 4.10 -0.60 -29.81
CA TYR A 903 5.02 -0.84 -28.70
C TYR A 903 4.58 -0.09 -27.44
N LEU A 904 4.33 1.21 -27.57
CA LEU A 904 3.90 2.03 -26.44
C LEU A 904 2.48 1.66 -25.98
N ALA A 905 1.58 1.26 -26.89
CA ALA A 905 0.26 0.76 -26.54
C ALA A 905 0.31 -0.50 -25.65
N GLN A 906 1.21 -1.44 -25.95
CA GLN A 906 1.44 -2.64 -25.12
C GLN A 906 2.04 -2.29 -23.76
N VAL A 907 3.00 -1.36 -23.72
CA VAL A 907 3.58 -0.88 -22.45
C VAL A 907 2.52 -0.23 -21.57
N ILE A 908 1.70 0.67 -22.13
CA ILE A 908 0.59 1.32 -21.41
C ILE A 908 -0.39 0.27 -20.85
N PHE A 909 -0.63 -0.82 -21.58
CA PHE A 909 -1.53 -1.89 -21.15
C PHE A 909 -1.02 -2.65 -19.91
N LEU A 910 0.28 -2.96 -19.87
CA LEU A 910 0.94 -3.74 -18.81
C LEU A 910 1.04 -2.98 -17.47
N MET A 911 0.68 -1.69 -17.44
CA MET A 911 0.80 -0.87 -16.25
C MET A 911 -0.17 -1.26 -15.12
N PRO A 912 0.32 -1.38 -13.87
CA PRO A 912 -0.51 -1.65 -12.71
C PRO A 912 -1.46 -0.49 -12.41
N GLN A 913 -2.72 -0.80 -12.09
CA GLN A 913 -3.81 0.17 -11.88
C GLN A 913 -3.76 0.89 -10.52
N SER A 914 -2.65 0.79 -9.78
CA SER A 914 -2.47 1.34 -8.44
C SER A 914 -2.12 2.83 -8.49
N ARG A 915 -3.13 3.68 -8.19
CA ARG A 915 -3.07 5.12 -7.89
C ARG A 915 -1.81 5.89 -8.38
N SER A 916 -1.90 6.34 -9.64
CA SER A 916 -1.28 7.52 -10.27
C SER A 916 -0.57 7.15 -11.58
N ASN A 917 -1.24 7.39 -12.70
CA ASN A 917 -0.67 7.24 -14.05
C ASN A 917 0.35 8.36 -14.39
N SER A 918 0.71 9.20 -13.42
CA SER A 918 1.53 10.40 -13.64
C SER A 918 2.90 10.10 -14.27
N PHE A 919 3.51 8.95 -13.93
CA PHE A 919 4.76 8.51 -14.54
C PHE A 919 4.62 8.24 -16.04
N MET A 920 3.60 7.48 -16.44
CA MET A 920 3.36 7.16 -17.85
C MET A 920 2.90 8.37 -18.65
N GLU A 921 2.14 9.28 -18.03
CA GLU A 921 1.81 10.58 -18.62
C GLU A 921 3.08 11.40 -18.89
N MET A 922 3.99 11.47 -17.93
CA MET A 922 5.27 12.16 -18.10
C MET A 922 6.11 11.55 -19.22
N LEU A 923 6.23 10.22 -19.26
CA LEU A 923 7.01 9.49 -20.26
C LEU A 923 6.42 9.67 -21.68
N VAL A 924 5.12 9.39 -21.85
CA VAL A 924 4.45 9.50 -23.15
C VAL A 924 4.42 10.96 -23.62
N PHE A 925 4.08 11.93 -22.77
CA PHE A 925 4.05 13.32 -23.21
C PHE A 925 5.44 13.87 -23.51
N SER A 926 6.47 13.43 -22.78
CA SER A 926 7.86 13.82 -23.10
C SER A 926 8.33 13.24 -24.44
N LEU A 927 8.05 11.95 -24.71
CA LEU A 927 8.41 11.30 -25.97
C LEU A 927 7.76 12.00 -27.17
N PHE A 928 6.50 12.43 -27.05
CA PHE A 928 5.80 13.13 -28.15
C PHE A 928 5.85 14.65 -28.02
N ASN A 929 6.80 15.19 -27.26
CA ASN A 929 7.00 16.63 -27.09
C ASN A 929 5.71 17.43 -26.79
N TYR A 930 4.84 16.85 -25.96
CA TYR A 930 3.53 17.37 -25.57
C TYR A 930 2.60 17.71 -26.74
N GLY A 931 2.80 17.10 -27.92
CA GLY A 931 2.00 17.38 -29.12
C GLY A 931 2.16 18.82 -29.63
N SER A 932 3.30 19.43 -29.37
CA SER A 932 3.60 20.82 -29.72
C SER A 932 3.59 21.08 -31.22
N GLY A 933 4.26 20.23 -32.01
CA GLY A 933 4.24 20.24 -33.47
C GLY A 933 3.09 19.42 -34.06
N ARG A 934 2.77 19.68 -35.34
CA ARG A 934 1.66 18.99 -36.05
C ARG A 934 1.93 17.50 -36.22
N ARG A 935 3.18 17.12 -36.46
CA ARG A 935 3.61 15.73 -36.62
C ARG A 935 3.48 14.98 -35.31
N GLU A 936 4.00 15.53 -34.22
CA GLU A 936 3.99 14.91 -32.90
C GLU A 936 2.56 14.81 -32.36
N ALA A 937 1.73 15.83 -32.60
CA ALA A 937 0.29 15.78 -32.27
C ALA A 937 -0.45 14.67 -33.03
N TYR A 938 -0.11 14.46 -34.31
CA TYR A 938 -0.68 13.38 -35.11
C TYR A 938 -0.25 11.99 -34.59
N LEU A 939 1.05 11.80 -34.35
CA LEU A 939 1.59 10.53 -33.87
C LEU A 939 1.10 10.19 -32.45
N LEU A 940 0.98 11.19 -31.57
CA LEU A 940 0.41 11.02 -30.23
C LEU A 940 -1.08 10.66 -30.30
N LEU A 941 -1.83 11.26 -31.22
CA LEU A 941 -3.22 10.89 -31.47
C LEU A 941 -3.32 9.45 -31.98
N GLN A 942 -2.42 9.03 -32.89
CA GLN A 942 -2.35 7.64 -33.34
C GLN A 942 -2.07 6.68 -32.18
N LEU A 943 -1.13 7.00 -31.30
CA LEU A 943 -0.84 6.22 -30.10
C LEU A 943 -2.08 6.09 -29.21
N PHE A 944 -2.76 7.19 -28.90
CA PHE A 944 -3.98 7.15 -28.10
C PHE A 944 -5.06 6.29 -28.74
N THR A 945 -5.24 6.36 -30.06
CA THR A 945 -6.23 5.53 -30.74
C THR A 945 -5.88 4.05 -30.76
N GLU A 946 -4.61 3.68 -30.94
CA GLU A 946 -4.19 2.27 -30.92
C GLU A 946 -4.20 1.71 -29.50
N ALA A 947 -3.73 2.47 -28.50
CA ALA A 947 -3.79 2.08 -27.10
C ALA A 947 -5.24 1.90 -26.62
N LEU A 948 -6.14 2.80 -27.02
CA LEU A 948 -7.56 2.71 -26.69
C LEU A 948 -8.21 1.49 -27.34
N ARG A 949 -7.89 1.20 -28.62
CA ARG A 949 -8.34 -0.02 -29.30
C ARG A 949 -7.87 -1.27 -28.57
N TYR A 950 -6.63 -1.28 -28.12
CA TYR A 950 -6.02 -2.39 -27.41
C TYR A 950 -6.65 -2.59 -26.01
N GLU A 951 -6.87 -1.50 -25.26
CA GLU A 951 -7.53 -1.51 -23.94
C GLU A 951 -8.97 -2.02 -24.04
N ILE A 952 -9.76 -1.55 -25.01
CA ILE A 952 -11.13 -2.03 -25.21
C ILE A 952 -11.16 -3.50 -25.60
N ARG A 953 -10.27 -3.94 -26.49
CA ARG A 953 -10.22 -5.33 -26.95
C ARG A 953 -9.90 -6.31 -25.81
N LEU A 954 -9.02 -5.95 -24.88
CA LEU A 954 -8.49 -6.89 -23.90
C LEU A 954 -8.98 -6.70 -22.45
N LYS A 955 -9.38 -5.49 -22.03
CA LYS A 955 -9.80 -5.20 -20.64
C LYS A 955 -11.31 -4.98 -20.45
N VAL A 956 -12.02 -4.57 -21.48
CA VAL A 956 -13.44 -4.20 -21.38
C VAL A 956 -14.31 -5.42 -21.67
N GLU A 957 -15.01 -5.98 -20.70
CA GLU A 957 -15.88 -7.15 -20.90
C GLU A 957 -17.30 -6.75 -21.28
N GLN A 958 -17.77 -5.61 -20.77
CA GLN A 958 -19.06 -5.00 -21.06
C GLN A 958 -18.88 -3.52 -21.45
N PRO A 959 -19.76 -2.95 -22.31
CA PRO A 959 -19.68 -1.52 -22.66
C PRO A 959 -19.66 -0.58 -21.45
N GLN A 960 -20.36 -0.93 -20.37
CA GLN A 960 -20.48 -0.12 -19.16
C GLN A 960 -19.18 -0.05 -18.34
N ASP A 961 -18.26 -1.01 -18.51
CA ASP A 961 -16.99 -1.09 -17.77
C ASP A 961 -16.05 0.08 -18.09
N VAL A 962 -16.25 0.73 -19.23
CA VAL A 962 -15.52 1.94 -19.60
C VAL A 962 -15.86 3.11 -18.66
N VAL A 963 -17.11 3.17 -18.17
CA VAL A 963 -17.60 4.25 -17.29
C VAL A 963 -17.40 3.89 -15.81
N THR A 964 -17.64 2.63 -15.43
CA THR A 964 -17.51 2.15 -14.05
C THR A 964 -16.06 1.81 -13.66
N GLY A 965 -15.21 1.50 -14.65
CA GLY A 965 -13.80 1.17 -14.46
C GLY A 965 -12.87 2.38 -14.38
N ASN A 966 -11.56 2.10 -14.36
CA ASN A 966 -10.49 3.11 -14.36
C ASN A 966 -9.65 3.03 -15.65
N PRO A 967 -10.24 3.27 -16.84
CA PRO A 967 -9.52 3.13 -18.11
C PRO A 967 -8.31 4.07 -18.16
N THR A 968 -7.13 3.49 -18.34
CA THR A 968 -5.84 4.19 -18.24
C THR A 968 -5.67 5.15 -19.40
N VAL A 969 -6.04 4.73 -20.61
CA VAL A 969 -5.87 5.53 -21.84
C VAL A 969 -6.81 6.74 -21.85
N ILE A 970 -8.06 6.55 -21.40
CA ILE A 970 -9.06 7.63 -21.31
C ILE A 970 -8.61 8.69 -20.29
N LYS A 971 -8.10 8.28 -19.12
CA LYS A 971 -7.58 9.22 -18.12
C LYS A 971 -6.40 10.02 -18.64
N MET A 972 -5.43 9.36 -19.28
CA MET A 972 -4.28 10.03 -19.89
C MET A 972 -4.71 11.03 -20.97
N LEU A 973 -5.69 10.67 -21.81
CA LEU A 973 -6.25 11.55 -22.84
C LEU A 973 -6.92 12.79 -22.23
N VAL A 974 -7.79 12.61 -21.22
CA VAL A 974 -8.48 13.72 -20.54
C VAL A 974 -7.48 14.64 -19.85
N ASN A 975 -6.48 14.07 -19.17
CA ASN A 975 -5.41 14.83 -18.52
C ASN A 975 -4.57 15.63 -19.51
N PHE A 976 -4.26 15.09 -20.69
CA PHE A 976 -3.56 15.81 -21.76
C PHE A 976 -4.32 17.09 -22.18
N TYR A 977 -5.63 16.98 -22.41
CA TYR A 977 -6.43 18.14 -22.81
C TYR A 977 -6.72 19.11 -21.64
N ARG A 978 -6.57 18.68 -20.37
CA ARG A 978 -6.76 19.53 -19.20
C ARG A 978 -5.65 20.57 -18.99
N HIS A 979 -4.40 20.29 -19.38
CA HIS A 979 -3.23 21.06 -18.91
C HIS A 979 -2.56 22.02 -19.93
N ALA A 980 -2.88 21.97 -21.23
CA ALA A 980 -2.16 22.82 -22.20
C ALA A 980 -3.02 23.43 -23.33
N ARG A 981 -3.93 22.66 -23.95
CA ARG A 981 -4.71 23.12 -25.14
C ARG A 981 -6.24 23.03 -25.00
N GLY A 982 -6.78 22.18 -24.12
CA GLY A 982 -8.24 21.99 -24.00
C GLY A 982 -8.94 22.92 -23.00
N GLN A 983 -8.22 23.51 -22.04
CA GLN A 983 -8.81 24.43 -21.07
C GLN A 983 -9.37 25.70 -21.73
N ASN A 984 -8.69 26.23 -22.75
CA ASN A 984 -9.16 27.39 -23.52
C ASN A 984 -10.43 27.05 -24.31
N ALA A 985 -10.48 25.87 -24.96
CA ALA A 985 -11.64 25.43 -25.72
C ALA A 985 -12.89 25.24 -24.84
N LEU A 986 -12.75 24.65 -23.65
CA LEU A 986 -13.87 24.51 -22.70
C LEU A 986 -14.32 25.86 -22.14
N ARG A 987 -13.38 26.75 -21.83
CA ARG A 987 -13.68 28.12 -21.38
C ARG A 987 -14.42 28.91 -22.45
N GLU A 988 -14.04 28.79 -23.72
CA GLU A 988 -14.72 29.45 -24.83
C GLU A 988 -16.10 28.85 -25.15
N ALA A 989 -16.27 27.53 -24.96
CA ALA A 989 -17.53 26.84 -25.23
C ALA A 989 -18.58 27.02 -24.13
N LEU A 990 -18.17 26.94 -22.86
CA LEU A 990 -19.08 26.98 -21.69
C LEU A 990 -19.05 28.29 -20.92
N GLY A 991 -17.96 29.05 -21.01
CA GLY A 991 -17.73 30.26 -20.22
C GLY A 991 -18.86 31.28 -20.31
N PRO A 992 -19.33 31.68 -21.50
CA PRO A 992 -20.41 32.67 -21.63
C PRO A 992 -21.71 32.22 -20.95
N ALA A 993 -22.12 30.96 -21.19
CA ALA A 993 -23.35 30.43 -20.61
C ALA A 993 -23.29 30.31 -19.08
N LEU A 994 -22.11 30.02 -18.51
CA LEU A 994 -21.92 29.94 -17.05
C LEU A 994 -21.76 31.31 -16.41
N GLN A 995 -21.15 32.28 -17.09
CA GLN A 995 -20.92 33.61 -16.57
C GLN A 995 -22.24 34.36 -16.34
N ASP A 996 -23.21 34.21 -17.25
CA ASP A 996 -24.56 34.78 -17.09
C ASP A 996 -25.29 34.21 -15.86
N VAL A 997 -25.11 32.91 -15.58
CA VAL A 997 -25.69 32.25 -14.40
C VAL A 997 -25.07 32.77 -13.11
N LEU A 998 -23.76 33.04 -13.12
CA LEU A 998 -23.05 33.57 -11.97
C LEU A 998 -23.39 35.05 -11.70
N LEU A 999 -23.81 35.79 -12.73
CA LEU A 999 -24.16 37.21 -12.61
C LEU A 999 -25.61 37.44 -12.16
N ASP A 1000 -26.52 36.49 -12.40
CA ASP A 1000 -27.92 36.61 -11.98
C ASP A 1000 -28.09 36.31 -10.47
N ARG A 1001 -28.08 37.36 -9.66
CA ARG A 1001 -28.29 37.29 -8.21
C ARG A 1001 -29.73 36.99 -7.79
N THR A 1002 -30.68 37.05 -8.72
CA THR A 1002 -32.12 36.83 -8.46
C THR A 1002 -32.58 35.42 -8.84
N LEU A 1003 -31.70 34.63 -9.45
CA LEU A 1003 -31.98 33.29 -9.90
C LEU A 1003 -32.30 32.34 -8.71
N SER A 1004 -33.53 31.82 -8.71
CA SER A 1004 -33.94 30.73 -7.83
C SER A 1004 -34.26 29.48 -8.66
N ILE A 1005 -33.53 28.40 -8.38
CA ILE A 1005 -33.69 27.06 -8.99
C ILE A 1005 -34.11 26.01 -7.96
N ARG A 1006 -34.58 26.43 -6.77
CA ARG A 1006 -34.96 25.50 -5.69
C ARG A 1006 -36.30 24.86 -6.01
N THR A 1007 -36.33 23.54 -6.12
CA THR A 1007 -37.52 22.75 -6.46
C THR A 1007 -38.13 22.01 -5.28
N ASP A 1008 -37.45 21.97 -4.12
CA ASP A 1008 -37.98 21.33 -2.91
C ASP A 1008 -39.09 22.20 -2.27
N PRO A 1009 -40.33 21.70 -2.16
CA PRO A 1009 -41.45 22.47 -1.65
C PRO A 1009 -41.27 22.97 -0.22
N VAL A 1010 -40.62 22.18 0.63
CA VAL A 1010 -40.45 22.52 2.05
C VAL A 1010 -39.42 23.64 2.20
N ASP A 1011 -38.34 23.58 1.42
CA ASP A 1011 -37.31 24.63 1.43
C ASP A 1011 -37.85 25.93 0.80
N VAL A 1012 -38.68 25.84 -0.25
CA VAL A 1012 -39.36 27.01 -0.84
C VAL A 1012 -40.36 27.63 0.14
N TYR A 1013 -41.18 26.82 0.81
CA TYR A 1013 -42.12 27.27 1.84
C TYR A 1013 -41.41 27.99 3.00
N LYS A 1014 -40.33 27.42 3.52
CA LYS A 1014 -39.52 28.04 4.58
C LYS A 1014 -38.92 29.37 4.11
N THR A 1015 -38.40 29.44 2.89
CA THR A 1015 -37.91 30.73 2.36
C THR A 1015 -39.00 31.76 2.19
N TRP A 1016 -40.20 31.35 1.78
CA TRP A 1016 -41.34 32.24 1.66
C TRP A 1016 -41.78 32.78 3.03
N ILE A 1017 -41.90 31.93 4.05
CA ILE A 1017 -42.19 32.36 5.42
C ILE A 1017 -41.12 33.34 5.91
N ASN A 1018 -39.85 32.97 5.80
CA ASN A 1018 -38.75 33.82 6.27
C ASN A 1018 -38.75 35.18 5.56
N GLN A 1019 -39.04 35.22 4.25
CA GLN A 1019 -39.16 36.47 3.51
C GLN A 1019 -40.37 37.29 3.96
N THR A 1020 -41.52 36.64 4.18
CA THR A 1020 -42.75 37.30 4.63
C THR A 1020 -42.54 37.94 6.00
N GLU A 1021 -41.93 37.23 6.93
CA GLU A 1021 -41.62 37.73 8.28
C GLU A 1021 -40.58 38.85 8.27
N THR A 1022 -39.59 38.77 7.37
CA THR A 1022 -38.59 39.83 7.21
C THR A 1022 -39.23 41.10 6.63
N GLN A 1023 -40.22 40.96 5.74
CA GLN A 1023 -40.92 42.09 5.12
C GLN A 1023 -41.98 42.72 6.04
N THR A 1024 -42.73 41.91 6.80
CA THR A 1024 -43.75 42.42 7.73
C THR A 1024 -43.17 42.81 9.08
N GLY A 1025 -41.96 42.34 9.42
CA GLY A 1025 -41.32 42.52 10.73
C GLY A 1025 -42.02 41.78 11.87
N THR A 1026 -43.03 40.97 11.55
CA THR A 1026 -43.86 40.23 12.51
C THR A 1026 -43.86 38.75 12.17
N LYS A 1027 -43.88 37.91 13.21
CA LYS A 1027 -43.82 36.46 13.05
C LYS A 1027 -45.08 35.95 12.36
N SER A 1028 -44.90 35.11 11.35
CA SER A 1028 -45.94 34.44 10.57
C SER A 1028 -46.76 33.53 11.48
N SER A 1029 -48.06 33.46 11.23
CA SER A 1029 -48.97 32.50 11.89
C SER A 1029 -48.85 31.08 11.32
N LEU A 1030 -48.10 30.91 10.23
CA LEU A 1030 -47.91 29.61 9.57
C LEU A 1030 -46.79 28.78 10.25
N PRO A 1031 -46.94 27.45 10.35
CA PRO A 1031 -45.97 26.58 11.01
C PRO A 1031 -44.67 26.44 10.18
N TYR A 1032 -43.50 26.34 10.84
CA TYR A 1032 -42.20 26.26 10.13
C TYR A 1032 -41.80 24.84 9.68
N GLU A 1033 -42.34 23.80 10.33
CA GLU A 1033 -42.11 22.41 9.95
C GLU A 1033 -43.42 21.86 9.41
N VAL A 1034 -43.42 21.58 8.10
CA VAL A 1034 -44.57 21.07 7.34
C VAL A 1034 -44.11 19.90 6.49
N SER A 1035 -45.03 18.99 6.20
CA SER A 1035 -44.79 17.94 5.21
C SER A 1035 -44.72 18.54 3.79
N PRO A 1036 -44.13 17.84 2.80
CA PRO A 1036 -44.12 18.31 1.41
C PRO A 1036 -45.52 18.52 0.83
N GLU A 1037 -46.49 17.69 1.22
CA GLU A 1037 -47.89 17.77 0.80
C GLU A 1037 -48.57 19.01 1.40
N ASP A 1038 -48.32 19.29 2.69
CA ASP A 1038 -48.83 20.48 3.36
C ASP A 1038 -48.18 21.76 2.83
N ALA A 1039 -46.88 21.74 2.51
CA ALA A 1039 -46.18 22.86 1.89
C ALA A 1039 -46.73 23.18 0.49
N LEU A 1040 -47.07 22.14 -0.29
CA LEU A 1040 -47.69 22.26 -1.60
C LEU A 1040 -49.16 22.67 -1.53
N SER A 1041 -49.84 22.53 -0.39
CA SER A 1041 -51.21 23.05 -0.26
C SER A 1041 -51.30 24.58 -0.40
N HIS A 1042 -50.18 25.29 -0.25
CA HIS A 1042 -50.10 26.74 -0.39
C HIS A 1042 -49.81 27.18 -1.84
N PRO A 1043 -50.68 28.02 -2.45
CA PRO A 1043 -50.56 28.40 -3.86
C PRO A 1043 -49.30 29.24 -4.16
N GLU A 1044 -48.81 30.01 -3.20
CA GLU A 1044 -47.57 30.81 -3.36
C GLU A 1044 -46.33 29.92 -3.44
N VAL A 1045 -46.31 28.78 -2.75
CA VAL A 1045 -45.22 27.81 -2.84
C VAL A 1045 -45.25 27.09 -4.17
N GLN A 1046 -46.43 26.62 -4.61
CA GLN A 1046 -46.61 26.02 -5.93
C GLN A 1046 -46.11 26.97 -7.03
N ARG A 1047 -46.54 28.25 -7.00
CA ARG A 1047 -46.12 29.26 -7.96
C ARG A 1047 -44.61 29.48 -7.99
N ARG A 1048 -43.95 29.55 -6.84
CA ARG A 1048 -42.50 29.73 -6.75
C ARG A 1048 -41.72 28.52 -7.24
N ILE A 1049 -42.24 27.31 -7.02
CA ILE A 1049 -41.67 26.08 -7.57
C ILE A 1049 -41.85 26.05 -9.08
N ASP A 1050 -43.02 26.41 -9.61
CA ASP A 1050 -43.26 26.46 -11.06
C ASP A 1050 -42.29 27.43 -11.75
N ILE A 1051 -42.08 28.62 -11.17
CA ILE A 1051 -41.07 29.58 -11.64
C ILE A 1051 -39.66 28.98 -11.57
N ALA A 1052 -39.31 28.30 -10.46
CA ALA A 1052 -38.00 27.69 -10.29
C ALA A 1052 -37.76 26.53 -11.28
N ILE A 1053 -38.79 25.74 -11.60
CA ILE A 1053 -38.74 24.67 -12.60
C ILE A 1053 -38.56 25.27 -14.00
N ILE A 1054 -39.28 26.33 -14.34
CA ILE A 1054 -39.11 27.05 -15.61
C ILE A 1054 -37.69 27.61 -15.71
N ASN A 1055 -37.19 28.26 -14.66
CA ASN A 1055 -35.83 28.78 -14.60
C ASN A 1055 -34.79 27.67 -14.76
N LEU A 1056 -34.97 26.54 -14.07
CA LEU A 1056 -34.08 25.39 -14.16
C LEU A 1056 -34.08 24.78 -15.57
N LYS A 1057 -35.25 24.64 -16.19
CA LYS A 1057 -35.37 24.18 -17.58
C LYS A 1057 -34.66 25.12 -18.54
N ASN A 1058 -34.91 26.42 -18.45
CA ASN A 1058 -34.30 27.43 -19.32
C ASN A 1058 -32.77 27.48 -19.16
N LEU A 1059 -32.28 27.35 -17.93
CA LEU A 1059 -30.85 27.33 -17.61
C LEU A 1059 -30.18 26.06 -18.15
N THR A 1060 -30.80 24.91 -17.91
CA THR A 1060 -30.31 23.61 -18.39
C THR A 1060 -30.29 23.59 -19.92
N ASP A 1061 -31.34 24.08 -20.58
CA ASP A 1061 -31.42 24.18 -22.04
C ASP A 1061 -30.36 25.15 -22.59
N ARG A 1062 -30.06 26.25 -21.88
CA ARG A 1062 -28.99 27.18 -22.29
C ARG A 1062 -27.61 26.53 -22.21
N VAL A 1063 -27.30 25.85 -21.11
CA VAL A 1063 -26.01 25.13 -20.96
C VAL A 1063 -25.92 24.00 -21.98
N LEU A 1064 -27.00 23.25 -22.19
CA LEU A 1064 -27.06 22.19 -23.20
C LEU A 1064 -26.87 22.75 -24.62
N LYS A 1065 -27.49 23.89 -24.95
CA LYS A 1065 -27.28 24.60 -26.22
C LYS A 1065 -25.85 25.10 -26.36
N ALA A 1066 -25.24 25.60 -25.28
CA ALA A 1066 -23.83 25.99 -25.31
C ALA A 1066 -22.89 24.81 -25.58
N ILE A 1067 -23.19 23.63 -25.03
CA ILE A 1067 -22.43 22.39 -25.30
C ILE A 1067 -22.64 21.94 -26.75
N THR A 1068 -23.88 21.84 -27.20
CA THR A 1068 -24.23 21.26 -28.51
C THR A 1068 -23.88 22.18 -29.68
N SER A 1069 -24.05 23.51 -29.55
CA SER A 1069 -23.71 24.48 -30.61
C SER A 1069 -22.19 24.72 -30.75
N ASN A 1070 -21.41 24.55 -29.68
CA ASN A 1070 -19.96 24.75 -29.69
C ASN A 1070 -19.15 23.46 -29.87
N LEU A 1071 -19.78 22.36 -30.31
CA LEU A 1071 -19.11 21.08 -30.61
C LEU A 1071 -17.89 21.23 -31.55
N HIS A 1072 -17.93 22.19 -32.47
CA HIS A 1072 -16.84 22.47 -33.41
C HIS A 1072 -15.61 23.11 -32.74
N LYS A 1073 -15.77 23.75 -31.57
CA LYS A 1073 -14.70 24.39 -30.80
C LYS A 1073 -13.93 23.39 -29.93
N LEU A 1074 -14.48 22.19 -29.71
CA LEU A 1074 -13.76 21.13 -29.01
C LEU A 1074 -12.54 20.66 -29.81
N PRO A 1075 -11.40 20.35 -29.16
CA PRO A 1075 -10.19 19.91 -29.86
C PRO A 1075 -10.45 18.70 -30.75
N TYR A 1076 -9.94 18.75 -31.98
CA TYR A 1076 -10.12 17.69 -32.97
C TYR A 1076 -9.73 16.31 -32.43
N GLY A 1077 -8.59 16.19 -31.74
CA GLY A 1077 -8.13 14.90 -31.23
C GLY A 1077 -9.06 14.29 -30.17
N LEU A 1078 -9.76 15.10 -29.38
CA LEU A 1078 -10.77 14.61 -28.44
C LEU A 1078 -11.98 14.04 -29.20
N ARG A 1079 -12.48 14.77 -30.21
CA ARG A 1079 -13.60 14.33 -31.06
C ARG A 1079 -13.27 13.07 -31.85
N TYR A 1080 -12.04 13.01 -32.39
CA TYR A 1080 -11.57 11.85 -33.15
C TYR A 1080 -11.42 10.62 -32.26
N THR A 1081 -10.89 10.78 -31.05
CA THR A 1081 -10.75 9.64 -30.11
C THR A 1081 -12.12 9.16 -29.62
N ALA A 1082 -13.09 10.04 -29.39
CA ALA A 1082 -14.47 9.65 -29.09
C ALA A 1082 -15.14 8.90 -30.26
N LYS A 1083 -14.83 9.26 -31.51
CA LYS A 1083 -15.24 8.46 -32.68
C LYS A 1083 -14.61 7.06 -32.63
N VAL A 1084 -13.30 6.96 -32.36
CA VAL A 1084 -12.58 5.68 -32.28
C VAL A 1084 -13.11 4.81 -31.15
N LEU A 1085 -13.42 5.39 -29.98
CA LEU A 1085 -14.03 4.71 -28.85
C LEU A 1085 -15.35 4.04 -29.26
N ARG A 1086 -16.26 4.82 -29.84
CA ARG A 1086 -17.55 4.31 -30.36
C ARG A 1086 -17.35 3.20 -31.40
N ASP A 1087 -16.52 3.44 -32.40
CA ASP A 1087 -16.33 2.49 -33.51
C ASP A 1087 -15.73 1.17 -33.01
N THR A 1088 -14.83 1.23 -32.02
CA THR A 1088 -14.22 0.04 -31.41
C THR A 1088 -15.20 -0.71 -30.52
N LEU A 1089 -16.01 0.00 -29.72
CA LEU A 1089 -17.05 -0.62 -28.89
C LEU A 1089 -18.12 -1.28 -29.76
N LYS A 1090 -18.56 -0.64 -30.85
CA LYS A 1090 -19.52 -1.22 -31.80
C LYS A 1090 -18.95 -2.46 -32.50
N ALA A 1091 -17.65 -2.46 -32.80
CA ALA A 1091 -16.98 -3.62 -33.40
C ALA A 1091 -16.83 -4.79 -32.40
N LYS A 1092 -16.59 -4.51 -31.12
CA LYS A 1092 -16.46 -5.54 -30.07
C LYS A 1092 -17.82 -6.06 -29.57
N PHE A 1093 -18.82 -5.19 -29.51
CA PHE A 1093 -20.17 -5.49 -29.03
C PHE A 1093 -21.20 -5.13 -30.10
N PRO A 1094 -21.36 -5.96 -31.15
CA PRO A 1094 -22.31 -5.69 -32.23
C PRO A 1094 -23.77 -5.66 -31.78
N ASP A 1095 -24.09 -6.41 -30.72
CA ASP A 1095 -25.44 -6.54 -30.16
C ASP A 1095 -25.81 -5.41 -29.19
N ALA A 1096 -24.86 -4.52 -28.85
CA ALA A 1096 -25.11 -3.39 -27.98
C ALA A 1096 -25.98 -2.35 -28.69
N SER A 1097 -26.99 -1.81 -27.99
CA SER A 1097 -27.85 -0.77 -28.56
C SER A 1097 -27.04 0.50 -28.84
N GLU A 1098 -27.42 1.26 -29.88
CA GLU A 1098 -26.72 2.53 -30.18
C GLU A 1098 -26.78 3.49 -29.00
N ASP A 1099 -27.87 3.48 -28.23
CA ASP A 1099 -28.03 4.33 -27.05
C ASP A 1099 -27.03 3.97 -25.93
N ASP A 1100 -26.78 2.68 -25.71
CA ASP A 1100 -25.78 2.22 -24.74
C ASP A 1100 -24.36 2.61 -25.17
N LEU A 1101 -24.06 2.58 -26.48
CA LEU A 1101 -22.77 3.00 -27.02
C LEU A 1101 -22.56 4.53 -26.93
N TYR A 1102 -23.61 5.34 -27.09
CA TYR A 1102 -23.52 6.80 -26.95
C TYR A 1102 -23.39 7.23 -25.48
N LYS A 1103 -24.03 6.54 -24.54
CA LYS A 1103 -23.92 6.80 -23.09
C LYS A 1103 -22.52 6.53 -22.53
N VAL A 1104 -21.80 5.60 -23.12
CA VAL A 1104 -20.39 5.30 -22.76
C VAL A 1104 -19.42 6.39 -23.25
N ASN A 1105 -19.82 7.17 -24.27
CA ASN A 1105 -18.95 8.13 -24.96
C ASN A 1105 -18.89 9.52 -24.31
N THR A 1106 -19.55 9.71 -23.15
CA THR A 1106 -19.46 10.92 -22.34
C THR A 1106 -18.48 10.71 -21.20
N PRO A 1107 -17.23 11.22 -21.29
CA PRO A 1107 -16.35 11.25 -20.13
C PRO A 1107 -16.96 12.22 -19.09
N GLY A 1108 -17.18 11.71 -17.88
CA GLY A 1108 -17.59 12.51 -16.71
C GLY A 1108 -16.51 13.48 -16.26
#